data_AF-A0A9E4B489-F1
#
_entry.id   AF-A0A9E4B489-F1
#
_cell.length_a   1.000
_cell.length_b   1.000
_cell.length_c   1.000
_cell.angle_alpha   90.00
_cell.angle_beta   90.00
_cell.angle_gamma   90.00
#
_symmetry.space_group_name_H-M   'P 1'
#
loop_
_entity.id
_entity.type
_entity.pdbx_description
1 polymer ?
#
loop_
_entity_poly.entity_id
_entity_poly.type
_entity_poly.pdbx_seq_one_letter_code
_entity_poly.pdbx_strand_id
1 'polypeptide(L)'
;MGRAYELAEEQLREIAAASDGTVDVEGGARRSSGQFVISLGFDGHERVEDGLRVRARERFLLAVPPTFPYERPSVCTPHRRFAGFPHVQWARSLCLYASSADWRPQDGMYGLIERLDKWIRDAALNRLDPDDAPLHPPVAYATVDRLVIPRTDTPRVRESAWSGFAELRQRHHRTEITGWSQHPQGSLDNQAPALLLHKPLPFEYPESVNSLLRELEGHGVDYVPFVRTFASLANRSRSGTPVLVVLGSPMRRIEPGGPSLQHLAVWEISAADADKLRELDAVWDGDVAASRKAAIEAVVEWSVLANVGWCRVREMRPEVTRRRDHSSPMAWFRGRRVAIWGCGAVGTHVAESVVRAGATHVQLVDKGWVNPGILVRQGFEDADIGNPKVDALSDRLKRVDPDVTVEASVADLIHRMGGGTPIPDVDLVIDCSASPAVRMILEQRLRRIDSRPPIASMSIDSKAATGIATLSKPGHSGGTLDVVRRLKLEACRNSRLARPLEGFWPESLPDDPFQPEPGCSEPTFIGSNADLAGLSARMLNAIARTLSGPDEQHTAIGWFVEEPGPIHCFAWRPDYSAEAHSGRYTVRASPEAVREMRAWARRSVRTAGPSVETGGLIFGEVNEAASVIWISEVDGPPPDSAASDGHFTCGILGTGESAEVRHDRFRGSVECLGSWHTHPRAGPWPSAIDLSTVAQLLDGTESSRRTLVLLILSGDPDSDPLLGAHVFRTKLRPRCVYYIKEDVSETISVEPAPVNPRDVGLALSGGGSRAIAFHLGCFRALNDLGLLARLQVISSVSGGSVIAAMYAYSSESFSDFDDRVVELLRRGLQRDIVRETLRLRAIGKTARAQVLIGAASITRSLTSLSRRGTGLWKTPPVRTFSRSEAFREVLRRSLFRNTLMRDVARDSLETVINATELRTGSAFRFGSRQSGCWRFGRVAAEEAFVADAVAASAAYPVLLPALDREYRFLKKGAATGPTRVLLTDGGVFENLGVSPMEPGREPSISTNVFNPEYIICCDAGAGLFDDDKYPMCWPTRMCRSFLTVFRKVQDATRHRLHRLAEWGDISGFVLSYLGQEDGKLPWAPPELPKRGEVKDYPTDFAAMKRADLDRIALRGEVLTRFLVAYHLPDL
;
A
#
# COMPACT_ATOMS: atom_id res chain seq x y z
N MET A 1 -51.81 -0.25 -23.27
CA MET A 1 -52.30 0.77 -22.32
C MET A 1 -53.14 0.18 -21.19
N GLY A 2 -54.14 -0.69 -21.45
CA GLY A 2 -55.01 -1.25 -20.39
C GLY A 2 -54.30 -2.03 -19.27
N ARG A 3 -53.30 -2.86 -19.60
CA ARG A 3 -52.63 -3.76 -18.63
C ARG A 3 -51.93 -3.06 -17.46
N ALA A 4 -51.37 -1.87 -17.68
CA ALA A 4 -50.71 -1.08 -16.64
C ALA A 4 -51.74 -0.53 -15.62
N TYR A 5 -52.88 -0.06 -16.12
CA TYR A 5 -53.97 0.45 -15.28
C TYR A 5 -54.73 -0.67 -14.58
N GLU A 6 -54.89 -1.82 -15.23
CA GLU A 6 -55.46 -3.04 -14.63
C GLU A 6 -54.62 -3.51 -13.44
N LEU A 7 -53.30 -3.61 -13.61
CA LEU A 7 -52.39 -4.01 -12.54
C LEU A 7 -52.42 -3.01 -11.37
N ALA A 8 -52.38 -1.71 -11.67
CA ALA A 8 -52.49 -0.66 -10.67
C ALA A 8 -53.81 -0.76 -9.87
N GLU A 9 -54.91 -1.00 -10.56
CA GLU A 9 -56.23 -1.15 -9.92
C GLU A 9 -56.33 -2.42 -9.08
N GLU A 10 -55.82 -3.54 -9.58
CA GLU A 10 -55.75 -4.81 -8.84
C GLU A 10 -55.00 -4.63 -7.53
N GLN A 11 -53.77 -4.10 -7.59
CA GLN A 11 -52.95 -3.86 -6.42
C GLN A 11 -53.60 -2.86 -5.44
N LEU A 12 -54.22 -1.78 -5.92
CA LEU A 12 -54.92 -0.82 -5.05
C LEU A 12 -56.13 -1.47 -4.34
N ARG A 13 -56.86 -2.36 -5.01
CA ARG A 13 -57.98 -3.10 -4.39
C ARG A 13 -57.50 -4.10 -3.35
N GLU A 14 -56.40 -4.81 -3.62
CA GLU A 14 -55.78 -5.71 -2.64
C GLU A 14 -55.30 -4.95 -1.40
N ILE A 15 -54.65 -3.80 -1.59
CA ILE A 15 -54.23 -2.91 -0.49
C ILE A 15 -55.45 -2.46 0.32
N ALA A 16 -56.52 -2.00 -0.34
CA ALA A 16 -57.73 -1.56 0.35
C ALA A 16 -58.35 -2.70 1.17
N ALA A 17 -58.48 -3.89 0.60
CA ALA A 17 -59.04 -5.07 1.27
C ALA A 17 -58.21 -5.52 2.49
N ALA A 18 -56.89 -5.36 2.45
CA ALA A 18 -55.98 -5.73 3.53
C ALA A 18 -55.82 -4.64 4.61
N SER A 19 -56.31 -3.42 4.38
CA SER A 19 -56.01 -2.23 5.22
C SER A 19 -56.99 -1.96 6.37
N ASP A 20 -58.00 -2.80 6.55
CA ASP A 20 -59.07 -2.65 7.57
C ASP A 20 -59.71 -1.25 7.59
N GLY A 21 -59.96 -0.67 6.40
CA GLY A 21 -60.57 0.65 6.22
C GLY A 21 -59.60 1.85 6.24
N THR A 22 -58.31 1.61 6.48
CA THR A 22 -57.27 2.66 6.47
C THR A 22 -57.04 3.23 5.06
N VAL A 23 -57.06 2.38 4.04
CA VAL A 23 -57.00 2.77 2.62
C VAL A 23 -58.33 2.46 1.97
N ASP A 24 -58.96 3.45 1.33
CA ASP A 24 -60.16 3.24 0.53
C ASP A 24 -59.97 3.78 -0.88
N VAL A 25 -60.41 3.01 -1.87
CA VAL A 25 -60.29 3.33 -3.29
C VAL A 25 -61.69 3.69 -3.78
N GLU A 26 -61.91 4.97 -4.09
CA GLU A 26 -63.26 5.42 -4.40
C GLU A 26 -63.75 4.88 -5.75
N GLY A 27 -64.95 4.29 -5.72
CA GLY A 27 -65.64 3.71 -6.85
C GLY A 27 -66.05 4.75 -7.89
N GLY A 28 -65.10 5.16 -8.73
CA GLY A 28 -65.31 6.13 -9.82
C GLY A 28 -64.08 6.38 -10.67
N ALA A 29 -63.01 5.58 -10.54
CA ALA A 29 -61.80 5.72 -11.35
C ALA A 29 -62.14 5.58 -12.84
N ARG A 30 -61.86 6.60 -13.64
CA ARG A 30 -61.92 6.50 -15.10
C ARG A 30 -60.76 5.60 -15.55
N ARG A 31 -60.96 4.29 -15.54
CA ARG A 31 -60.01 3.25 -16.01
C ARG A 31 -59.34 3.59 -17.34
N SER A 32 -60.04 4.30 -18.23
CA SER A 32 -59.52 4.74 -19.53
C SER A 32 -58.47 5.87 -19.47
N SER A 33 -58.32 6.55 -18.33
CA SER A 33 -57.48 7.75 -18.17
C SER A 33 -56.26 7.56 -17.25
N GLY A 34 -56.09 6.40 -16.61
CA GLY A 34 -55.00 6.15 -15.65
C GLY A 34 -55.10 6.93 -14.34
N GLN A 35 -56.24 7.57 -14.06
CA GLN A 35 -56.47 8.35 -12.84
C GLN A 35 -57.28 7.55 -11.80
N PHE A 36 -56.73 7.46 -10.59
CA PHE A 36 -57.35 6.80 -9.43
C PHE A 36 -57.49 7.78 -8.28
N VAL A 37 -58.55 7.62 -7.48
CA VAL A 37 -58.75 8.42 -6.27
C VAL A 37 -58.71 7.47 -5.08
N ILE A 38 -57.81 7.78 -4.15
CA ILE A 38 -57.70 7.04 -2.90
C ILE A 38 -57.98 7.98 -1.73
N SER A 39 -58.47 7.44 -0.63
CA SER A 39 -58.55 8.12 0.65
C SER A 39 -57.77 7.33 1.71
N LEU A 40 -56.94 8.03 2.46
CA LEU A 40 -56.09 7.46 3.50
C LEU A 40 -56.54 8.00 4.86
N GLY A 41 -56.75 7.10 5.82
CA GLY A 41 -57.00 7.43 7.23
C GLY A 41 -55.71 7.68 7.99
N PHE A 42 -55.70 8.71 8.84
CA PHE A 42 -54.55 9.15 9.62
C PHE A 42 -54.88 9.29 11.13
N ASP A 43 -55.87 8.54 11.60
CA ASP A 43 -56.24 8.51 13.01
C ASP A 43 -55.08 7.91 13.83
N GLY A 44 -54.62 8.65 14.85
CA GLY A 44 -53.48 8.24 15.70
C GLY A 44 -52.08 8.66 15.21
N HIS A 45 -51.96 9.39 14.10
CA HIS A 45 -50.68 9.95 13.67
C HIS A 45 -50.24 11.12 14.58
N GLU A 46 -49.00 11.09 15.07
CA GLU A 46 -48.37 12.16 15.86
C GLU A 46 -48.21 13.44 15.01
N ARG A 47 -48.39 14.62 15.61
CA ARG A 47 -48.41 15.93 14.92
C ARG A 47 -47.75 17.00 15.78
N VAL A 48 -47.06 17.95 15.14
CA VAL A 48 -46.47 19.13 15.78
C VAL A 48 -47.08 20.42 15.25
N GLU A 49 -46.97 21.53 16.00
CA GLU A 49 -47.64 22.81 15.68
C GLU A 49 -47.21 23.40 14.32
N ASP A 50 -45.91 23.28 14.00
CA ASP A 50 -45.30 23.74 12.74
C ASP A 50 -45.34 22.69 11.61
N GLY A 51 -45.99 21.54 11.83
CA GLY A 51 -46.10 20.46 10.85
C GLY A 51 -47.27 20.61 9.87
N LEU A 52 -47.29 19.77 8.83
CA LEU A 52 -48.38 19.76 7.85
C LEU A 52 -49.71 19.39 8.52
N ARG A 53 -50.69 20.28 8.42
CA ARG A 53 -52.03 20.02 8.96
C ARG A 53 -52.76 19.00 8.09
N VAL A 54 -52.87 17.74 8.51
CA VAL A 54 -53.66 16.70 7.83
C VAL A 54 -55.02 16.48 8.51
N ARG A 55 -56.06 16.10 7.74
CA ARG A 55 -57.37 15.69 8.29
C ARG A 55 -57.30 14.27 8.88
N ALA A 56 -58.35 13.84 9.58
CA ALA A 56 -58.50 12.44 10.01
C ALA A 56 -58.49 11.48 8.81
N ARG A 57 -59.03 11.93 7.67
CA ARG A 57 -58.95 11.26 6.38
C ARG A 57 -58.63 12.26 5.29
N GLU A 58 -57.64 11.96 4.44
CA GLU A 58 -57.23 12.82 3.33
C GLU A 58 -57.37 12.09 1.99
N ARG A 59 -57.76 12.82 0.94
CA ARG A 59 -57.96 12.28 -0.40
C ARG A 59 -56.77 12.60 -1.30
N PHE A 60 -56.35 11.64 -2.12
CA PHE A 60 -55.26 11.79 -3.09
C PHE A 60 -55.71 11.30 -4.47
N LEU A 61 -55.26 12.01 -5.50
CA LEU A 61 -55.41 11.66 -6.89
C LEU A 61 -54.10 11.08 -7.38
N LEU A 62 -54.13 9.82 -7.81
CA LEU A 62 -53.00 9.12 -8.41
C LEU A 62 -53.14 9.20 -9.93
N ALA A 63 -52.10 9.64 -10.64
CA ALA A 63 -52.01 9.54 -12.09
C ALA A 63 -50.95 8.50 -12.45
N VAL A 64 -51.41 7.37 -13.00
CA VAL A 64 -50.61 6.20 -13.35
C VAL A 64 -50.16 6.32 -14.80
N PRO A 65 -48.86 6.23 -15.09
CA PRO A 65 -48.38 6.29 -16.46
C PRO A 65 -48.66 4.97 -17.20
N PRO A 66 -48.78 4.98 -18.54
CA PRO A 66 -48.97 3.78 -19.36
C PRO A 66 -47.86 2.72 -19.23
N THR A 67 -46.70 3.13 -18.73
CA THR A 67 -45.45 2.38 -18.53
C THR A 67 -45.34 1.76 -17.14
N PHE A 68 -46.34 1.93 -16.26
CA PHE A 68 -46.36 1.30 -14.93
C PHE A 68 -46.27 -0.24 -15.04
N PRO A 69 -45.45 -0.92 -14.21
CA PRO A 69 -44.77 -0.40 -13.01
C PRO A 69 -43.34 0.13 -13.22
N TYR A 70 -42.83 0.21 -14.45
CA TYR A 70 -41.45 0.68 -14.70
C TYR A 70 -41.27 2.18 -14.47
N GLU A 71 -42.34 2.96 -14.64
CA GLU A 71 -42.40 4.37 -14.30
C GLU A 71 -43.37 4.59 -13.12
N ARG A 72 -42.98 5.48 -12.19
CA ARG A 72 -43.75 5.75 -10.98
C ARG A 72 -45.04 6.53 -11.27
N PRO A 73 -46.14 6.27 -10.56
CA PRO A 73 -47.30 7.16 -10.55
C PRO A 73 -47.01 8.51 -9.90
N SER A 74 -47.71 9.56 -10.31
CA SER A 74 -47.70 10.86 -9.63
C SER A 74 -48.88 10.98 -8.66
N VAL A 75 -48.69 11.73 -7.57
CA VAL A 75 -49.67 11.88 -6.49
C VAL A 75 -50.00 13.36 -6.30
N CYS A 76 -51.28 13.69 -6.31
CA CYS A 76 -51.78 15.05 -6.14
C CYS A 76 -52.88 15.12 -5.07
N THR A 77 -53.03 16.27 -4.41
CA THR A 77 -54.18 16.57 -3.57
C THR A 77 -55.29 17.26 -4.37
N PRO A 78 -56.57 16.98 -4.11
CA PRO A 78 -57.70 17.64 -4.77
C PRO A 78 -57.88 19.11 -4.32
N HIS A 79 -57.17 19.55 -3.28
CA HIS A 79 -57.22 20.89 -2.71
C HIS A 79 -55.84 21.58 -2.71
N ARG A 80 -55.77 22.89 -2.43
CA ARG A 80 -54.50 23.65 -2.31
C ARG A 80 -54.02 23.88 -0.88
N ARG A 81 -54.60 23.20 0.12
CA ARG A 81 -54.33 23.45 1.54
C ARG A 81 -52.89 23.11 1.97
N PHE A 82 -52.19 22.30 1.18
CA PHE A 82 -50.78 21.94 1.41
C PHE A 82 -49.81 22.87 0.66
N ALA A 83 -50.31 23.86 -0.09
CA ALA A 83 -49.47 24.80 -0.82
C ALA A 83 -48.54 25.56 0.13
N GLY A 84 -47.29 25.74 -0.29
CA GLY A 84 -46.25 26.38 0.52
C GLY A 84 -45.57 25.47 1.55
N PHE A 85 -46.03 24.22 1.70
CA PHE A 85 -45.33 23.23 2.52
C PHE A 85 -44.22 22.53 1.71
N PRO A 86 -43.07 22.16 2.34
CA PRO A 86 -42.02 21.38 1.70
C PRO A 86 -42.51 20.19 0.89
N HIS A 87 -41.85 19.93 -0.26
CA HIS A 87 -42.16 18.83 -1.17
C HIS A 87 -43.58 18.85 -1.79
N VAL A 88 -44.29 19.98 -1.77
CA VAL A 88 -45.57 20.18 -2.48
C VAL A 88 -45.37 21.08 -3.71
N GLN A 89 -45.41 20.47 -4.89
CA GLN A 89 -45.27 21.12 -6.20
C GLN A 89 -46.65 21.48 -6.78
N TRP A 90 -46.74 22.50 -7.63
CA TRP A 90 -47.97 23.00 -8.27
C TRP A 90 -49.16 23.21 -7.31
N ALA A 91 -48.85 23.59 -6.06
CA ALA A 91 -49.79 23.69 -4.94
C ALA A 91 -50.57 22.41 -4.58
N ARG A 92 -50.32 21.28 -5.28
CA ARG A 92 -51.14 20.06 -5.21
C ARG A 92 -50.36 18.76 -5.39
N SER A 93 -49.30 18.72 -6.18
CA SER A 93 -48.51 17.51 -6.44
C SER A 93 -47.51 17.25 -5.32
N LEU A 94 -47.30 15.99 -4.96
CA LEU A 94 -46.42 15.58 -3.87
C LEU A 94 -45.12 14.98 -4.43
N CYS A 95 -43.98 15.52 -4.00
CA CYS A 95 -42.67 14.99 -4.34
C CYS A 95 -42.28 13.86 -3.36
N LEU A 96 -42.71 12.64 -3.67
CA LEU A 96 -42.50 11.47 -2.82
C LEU A 96 -41.10 10.85 -2.92
N TYR A 97 -40.39 11.05 -4.03
CA TYR A 97 -39.11 10.38 -4.35
C TYR A 97 -38.07 11.45 -4.71
N ALA A 98 -36.84 11.30 -4.21
CA ALA A 98 -35.76 12.25 -4.48
C ALA A 98 -35.14 12.02 -5.86
N SER A 99 -35.15 10.77 -6.35
CA SER A 99 -34.72 10.41 -7.70
C SER A 99 -35.63 9.33 -8.32
N SER A 100 -35.58 9.18 -9.64
CA SER A 100 -36.27 8.06 -10.31
C SER A 100 -35.69 6.69 -9.95
N ALA A 101 -34.45 6.62 -9.43
CA ALA A 101 -33.83 5.39 -8.96
C ALA A 101 -34.39 4.92 -7.60
N ASP A 102 -35.07 5.80 -6.86
CA ASP A 102 -35.69 5.46 -5.57
C ASP A 102 -36.99 4.65 -5.76
N TRP A 103 -37.59 4.74 -6.96
CA TRP A 103 -38.75 3.93 -7.33
C TRP A 103 -38.30 2.49 -7.58
N ARG A 104 -38.99 1.55 -6.94
CA ARG A 104 -38.75 0.11 -7.12
C ARG A 104 -39.92 -0.47 -7.91
N PRO A 105 -39.76 -0.72 -9.22
CA PRO A 105 -40.83 -1.25 -10.06
C PRO A 105 -41.46 -2.54 -9.51
N GLN A 106 -40.67 -3.40 -8.84
CA GLN A 106 -41.18 -4.64 -8.26
C GLN A 106 -42.22 -4.43 -7.14
N ASP A 107 -42.22 -3.27 -6.47
CA ASP A 107 -43.08 -3.01 -5.31
C ASP A 107 -44.44 -2.41 -5.72
N GLY A 108 -44.57 -1.91 -6.95
CA GLY A 108 -45.83 -1.42 -7.51
C GLY A 108 -46.59 -0.42 -6.61
N MET A 109 -47.92 -0.53 -6.57
CA MET A 109 -48.75 0.37 -5.75
C MET A 109 -48.53 0.20 -4.25
N TYR A 110 -48.06 -0.96 -3.79
CA TYR A 110 -47.75 -1.18 -2.38
C TYR A 110 -46.63 -0.24 -1.92
N GLY A 111 -45.53 -0.19 -2.68
CA GLY A 111 -44.42 0.73 -2.41
C GLY A 111 -44.83 2.20 -2.52
N LEU A 112 -45.74 2.54 -3.45
CA LEU A 112 -46.26 3.91 -3.57
C LEU A 112 -47.05 4.34 -2.33
N ILE A 113 -47.98 3.50 -1.85
CA ILE A 113 -48.82 3.82 -0.70
C ILE A 113 -47.97 3.90 0.57
N GLU A 114 -47.05 2.96 0.79
CA GLU A 114 -46.10 3.01 1.91
C GLU A 114 -45.28 4.31 1.89
N ARG A 115 -44.80 4.72 0.71
CA ARG A 115 -44.03 5.95 0.56
C ARG A 115 -44.87 7.21 0.78
N LEU A 116 -46.11 7.23 0.28
CA LEU A 116 -47.04 8.34 0.47
C LEU A 116 -47.40 8.53 1.94
N ASP A 117 -47.71 7.43 2.63
CA ASP A 117 -47.99 7.45 4.06
C ASP A 117 -46.77 7.91 4.87
N LYS A 118 -45.57 7.39 4.58
CA LYS A 118 -44.33 7.87 5.20
C LYS A 118 -44.13 9.36 4.99
N TRP A 119 -44.32 9.84 3.76
CA TRP A 119 -44.19 11.26 3.44
C TRP A 119 -45.16 12.11 4.27
N ILE A 120 -46.41 11.70 4.44
CA ILE A 120 -47.39 12.44 5.24
C ILE A 120 -47.04 12.41 6.73
N ARG A 121 -46.56 11.28 7.25
CA ARG A 121 -46.06 11.18 8.63
C ARG A 121 -44.91 12.14 8.89
N ASP A 122 -43.91 12.12 8.02
CA ASP A 122 -42.77 13.02 8.12
C ASP A 122 -43.22 14.48 7.94
N ALA A 123 -44.19 14.77 7.06
CA ALA A 123 -44.74 16.11 6.88
C ALA A 123 -45.46 16.62 8.12
N ALA A 124 -46.33 15.81 8.72
CA ALA A 124 -47.10 16.15 9.91
C ALA A 124 -46.21 16.40 11.15
N LEU A 125 -45.01 15.82 11.14
CA LEU A 125 -43.98 15.99 12.17
C LEU A 125 -42.93 17.08 11.82
N ASN A 126 -43.10 17.77 10.69
CA ASN A 126 -42.13 18.73 10.16
C ASN A 126 -40.71 18.15 9.98
N ARG A 127 -40.61 16.92 9.47
CA ARG A 127 -39.38 16.14 9.26
C ARG A 127 -39.04 15.88 7.80
N LEU A 128 -39.79 16.44 6.85
CA LEU A 128 -39.52 16.26 5.41
C LEU A 128 -38.25 16.97 4.96
N ASP A 129 -38.02 18.17 5.48
CA ASP A 129 -36.78 18.92 5.35
C ASP A 129 -36.06 18.90 6.71
N PRO A 130 -35.37 17.80 7.07
CA PRO A 130 -34.45 17.87 8.20
C PRO A 130 -33.38 18.94 7.88
N ASP A 131 -32.78 19.58 8.90
CA ASP A 131 -31.86 20.73 8.73
C ASP A 131 -30.70 20.47 7.74
N ASP A 132 -30.45 19.21 7.43
CA ASP A 132 -29.45 18.63 6.53
C ASP A 132 -29.91 18.31 5.10
N ALA A 133 -31.20 18.42 4.78
CA ALA A 133 -31.70 18.14 3.43
C ALA A 133 -31.58 19.36 2.49
N PRO A 134 -31.18 19.17 1.22
CA PRO A 134 -31.22 20.24 0.25
C PRO A 134 -32.68 20.60 -0.07
N LEU A 135 -33.13 21.76 0.42
CA LEU A 135 -34.41 22.39 0.03
C LEU A 135 -34.60 22.26 -1.49
N HIS A 136 -35.72 21.70 -1.91
CA HIS A 136 -36.12 21.70 -3.32
C HIS A 136 -36.50 23.14 -3.71
N PRO A 137 -35.72 23.84 -4.56
CA PRO A 137 -36.13 25.16 -5.03
C PRO A 137 -37.37 25.03 -5.95
N PRO A 138 -38.20 26.08 -6.07
CA PRO A 138 -39.25 26.11 -7.08
C PRO A 138 -38.64 25.91 -8.47
N VAL A 139 -39.25 25.05 -9.29
CA VAL A 139 -38.71 24.70 -10.60
C VAL A 139 -39.14 25.75 -11.63
N ALA A 140 -38.19 26.47 -12.23
CA ALA A 140 -38.41 27.15 -13.50
C ALA A 140 -38.40 26.10 -14.62
N TYR A 141 -39.59 25.63 -15.01
CA TYR A 141 -39.70 24.68 -16.12
C TYR A 141 -39.30 25.38 -17.42
N ALA A 142 -38.26 24.89 -18.07
CA ALA A 142 -37.73 25.51 -19.27
C ALA A 142 -38.81 25.54 -20.37
N THR A 143 -39.24 26.74 -20.77
CA THR A 143 -40.19 26.97 -21.86
C THR A 143 -39.50 27.33 -23.17
N VAL A 144 -38.19 27.63 -23.13
CA VAL A 144 -37.35 27.85 -24.31
C VAL A 144 -36.18 26.87 -24.38
N ASP A 145 -35.77 26.50 -25.60
CA ASP A 145 -34.64 25.60 -25.84
C ASP A 145 -33.29 26.35 -25.79
N ARG A 146 -33.03 27.00 -24.66
CA ARG A 146 -31.76 27.69 -24.36
C ARG A 146 -31.13 27.08 -23.13
N LEU A 147 -29.86 26.68 -23.24
CA LEU A 147 -29.08 26.15 -22.12
C LEU A 147 -28.13 27.22 -21.57
N VAL A 148 -28.25 27.50 -20.27
CA VAL A 148 -27.37 28.42 -19.53
C VAL A 148 -26.61 27.67 -18.45
N ILE A 149 -25.29 27.87 -18.39
CA ILE A 149 -24.40 27.22 -17.43
C ILE A 149 -23.67 28.27 -16.59
N PRO A 150 -24.10 28.51 -15.34
CA PRO A 150 -23.38 29.37 -14.41
C PRO A 150 -22.07 28.69 -13.97
N ARG A 151 -20.92 29.32 -14.23
CA ARG A 151 -19.58 28.78 -13.89
C ARG A 151 -18.89 29.52 -12.74
N THR A 152 -19.35 30.73 -12.41
CA THR A 152 -18.77 31.55 -11.34
C THR A 152 -19.75 31.76 -10.18
N ASP A 153 -19.23 31.84 -8.96
CA ASP A 153 -20.03 32.02 -7.76
C ASP A 153 -20.75 33.37 -7.78
N THR A 154 -21.95 33.40 -7.19
CA THR A 154 -22.75 34.62 -7.12
C THR A 154 -22.19 35.64 -6.12
N PRO A 155 -22.38 36.95 -6.37
CA PRO A 155 -22.17 37.98 -5.35
C PRO A 155 -22.92 37.65 -4.06
N ARG A 156 -22.28 37.88 -2.91
CA ARG A 156 -22.92 37.66 -1.61
C ARG A 156 -24.04 38.67 -1.39
N VAL A 157 -25.26 38.17 -1.14
CA VAL A 157 -26.45 38.98 -0.84
C VAL A 157 -26.82 38.78 0.64
N ARG A 158 -27.00 39.87 1.41
CA ARG A 158 -27.29 39.81 2.86
C ARG A 158 -28.52 40.63 3.26
N GLU A 159 -28.46 41.95 3.10
CA GLU A 159 -29.46 42.87 3.69
C GLU A 159 -30.51 43.33 2.69
N SER A 160 -30.12 43.50 1.42
CA SER A 160 -30.99 43.92 0.33
C SER A 160 -30.69 43.10 -0.93
N ALA A 161 -31.62 43.09 -1.90
CA ALA A 161 -31.35 42.47 -3.19
C ALA A 161 -30.14 43.12 -3.87
N TRP A 162 -29.33 42.32 -4.55
CA TRP A 162 -28.24 42.79 -5.39
C TRP A 162 -28.71 42.91 -6.83
N SER A 163 -28.41 44.04 -7.47
CA SER A 163 -28.69 44.30 -8.88
C SER A 163 -27.39 44.59 -9.62
N GLY A 164 -27.22 43.99 -10.80
CA GLY A 164 -26.05 44.20 -11.64
C GLY A 164 -26.17 43.46 -12.96
N PHE A 165 -25.04 42.99 -13.48
CA PHE A 165 -24.93 42.27 -14.75
C PHE A 165 -24.16 40.97 -14.57
N ALA A 166 -24.66 39.90 -15.19
CA ALA A 166 -23.97 38.65 -15.41
C ALA A 166 -23.19 38.73 -16.73
N GLU A 167 -21.90 38.40 -16.71
CA GLU A 167 -21.07 38.32 -17.92
C GLU A 167 -21.32 36.98 -18.61
N LEU A 168 -21.63 37.05 -19.90
CA LEU A 168 -22.00 35.91 -20.72
C LEU A 168 -20.90 35.55 -21.70
N ARG A 169 -20.73 34.25 -21.93
CA ARG A 169 -19.87 33.69 -22.98
C ARG A 169 -20.64 32.67 -23.78
N GLN A 170 -20.83 32.94 -25.07
CA GLN A 170 -21.50 32.00 -25.96
C GLN A 170 -20.53 30.87 -26.37
N ARG A 171 -20.98 29.61 -26.26
CA ARG A 171 -20.23 28.41 -26.62
C ARG A 171 -21.15 27.40 -27.32
N HIS A 172 -21.01 27.22 -28.63
CA HIS A 172 -21.84 26.31 -29.44
C HIS A 172 -23.35 26.40 -29.06
N HIS A 173 -23.88 25.37 -28.40
CA HIS A 173 -25.30 25.25 -28.01
C HIS A 173 -25.60 25.69 -26.56
N ARG A 174 -24.70 26.43 -25.91
CA ARG A 174 -24.90 26.93 -24.54
C ARG A 174 -24.36 28.35 -24.34
N THR A 175 -24.88 29.01 -23.31
CA THR A 175 -24.41 30.31 -22.81
C THR A 175 -23.85 30.11 -21.41
N GLU A 176 -22.62 30.57 -21.14
CA GLU A 176 -21.98 30.42 -19.84
C GLU A 176 -22.01 31.76 -19.09
N ILE A 177 -22.32 31.75 -17.79
CA ILE A 177 -22.13 32.93 -16.93
C ILE A 177 -20.73 32.83 -16.32
N THR A 178 -19.85 33.77 -16.67
CA THR A 178 -18.41 33.71 -16.31
C THR A 178 -17.97 34.80 -15.32
N GLY A 179 -18.81 35.80 -15.06
CA GLY A 179 -18.48 36.93 -14.20
C GLY A 179 -19.73 37.69 -13.75
N TRP A 180 -19.54 38.64 -12.83
CA TRP A 180 -20.60 39.54 -12.34
C TRP A 180 -20.03 40.95 -12.16
N SER A 181 -20.81 41.97 -12.51
CA SER A 181 -20.42 43.37 -12.39
C SER A 181 -21.61 44.23 -11.94
N GLN A 182 -21.34 45.33 -11.23
CA GLN A 182 -22.39 46.30 -10.84
C GLN A 182 -22.76 47.27 -11.96
N HIS A 183 -21.85 47.46 -12.91
CA HIS A 183 -22.00 48.36 -14.05
C HIS A 183 -21.68 47.60 -15.34
N PRO A 184 -22.31 47.95 -16.46
CA PRO A 184 -22.03 47.30 -17.73
C PRO A 184 -20.57 47.51 -18.12
N GLN A 185 -19.90 46.46 -18.60
CA GLN A 185 -18.49 46.46 -19.00
C GLN A 185 -18.32 45.78 -20.36
N GLY A 186 -17.52 46.39 -21.25
CA GLY A 186 -17.24 45.84 -22.57
C GLY A 186 -18.44 45.83 -23.51
N SER A 187 -18.54 44.81 -24.37
CA SER A 187 -19.68 44.64 -25.28
C SER A 187 -20.91 44.14 -24.52
N LEU A 188 -22.01 44.87 -24.66
CA LEU A 188 -23.28 44.56 -24.01
C LEU A 188 -23.96 43.30 -24.58
N ASP A 189 -23.57 42.86 -25.79
CA ASP A 189 -24.01 41.58 -26.37
C ASP A 189 -23.54 40.38 -25.52
N ASN A 190 -22.54 40.57 -24.64
CA ASN A 190 -21.99 39.56 -23.75
C ASN A 190 -22.39 39.77 -22.28
N GLN A 191 -23.51 40.46 -22.01
CA GLN A 191 -23.98 40.70 -20.63
C GLN A 191 -25.50 40.49 -20.51
N ALA A 192 -25.95 40.05 -19.33
CA ALA A 192 -27.36 39.98 -18.97
C ALA A 192 -27.61 40.74 -17.67
N PRO A 193 -28.69 41.52 -17.54
CA PRO A 193 -29.09 42.08 -16.25
C PRO A 193 -29.39 40.95 -15.27
N ALA A 194 -29.02 41.18 -14.02
CA ALA A 194 -29.13 40.20 -12.96
C ALA A 194 -29.71 40.84 -11.70
N LEU A 195 -30.65 40.15 -11.07
CA LEU A 195 -31.21 40.49 -9.76
C LEU A 195 -31.12 39.27 -8.85
N LEU A 196 -30.35 39.39 -7.77
CA LEU A 196 -30.18 38.34 -6.76
C LEU A 196 -30.85 38.79 -5.47
N LEU A 197 -31.83 38.03 -5.01
CA LEU A 197 -32.65 38.39 -3.86
C LEU A 197 -31.97 38.04 -2.54
N HIS A 198 -32.35 38.74 -1.47
CA HIS A 198 -31.88 38.46 -0.11
C HIS A 198 -32.84 37.53 0.68
N LYS A 199 -34.05 37.29 0.15
CA LYS A 199 -35.09 36.43 0.75
C LYS A 199 -35.53 35.33 -0.22
N PRO A 200 -35.90 34.15 0.31
CA PRO A 200 -36.57 33.09 -0.44
C PRO A 200 -37.82 33.56 -1.21
N LEU A 201 -38.04 33.04 -2.43
CA LEU A 201 -39.27 33.18 -3.22
C LEU A 201 -40.14 31.89 -3.19
N PRO A 202 -41.14 31.76 -2.31
CA PRO A 202 -41.84 30.50 -2.06
C PRO A 202 -42.87 30.09 -3.14
N PHE A 203 -42.82 30.63 -4.36
CA PHE A 203 -43.77 30.35 -5.44
C PHE A 203 -43.08 29.72 -6.67
N GLU A 204 -43.86 29.02 -7.49
CA GLU A 204 -43.41 28.53 -8.78
C GLU A 204 -43.27 29.65 -9.80
N TYR A 205 -42.16 29.67 -10.54
CA TYR A 205 -41.88 30.71 -11.51
C TYR A 205 -43.03 30.89 -12.52
N PRO A 206 -43.65 32.09 -12.59
CA PRO A 206 -44.83 32.32 -13.41
C PRO A 206 -44.56 32.20 -14.91
N GLU A 207 -45.60 31.88 -15.67
CA GLU A 207 -45.56 31.84 -17.14
C GLU A 207 -45.79 33.21 -17.80
N SER A 208 -46.36 34.18 -17.06
CA SER A 208 -46.60 35.54 -17.56
C SER A 208 -45.78 36.60 -16.83
N VAL A 209 -45.36 37.62 -17.57
CA VAL A 209 -44.48 38.68 -17.06
C VAL A 209 -45.17 39.47 -15.93
N ASN A 210 -46.44 39.84 -16.09
CA ASN A 210 -47.22 40.53 -15.06
C ASN A 210 -47.25 39.76 -13.73
N SER A 211 -47.43 38.44 -13.78
CA SER A 211 -47.43 37.62 -12.56
C SER A 211 -46.05 37.62 -11.89
N LEU A 212 -44.97 37.50 -12.67
CA LEU A 212 -43.60 37.57 -12.16
C LEU A 212 -43.30 38.93 -11.51
N LEU A 213 -43.68 40.04 -12.14
CA LEU A 213 -43.45 41.38 -11.61
C LEU A 213 -44.23 41.62 -10.31
N ARG A 214 -45.50 41.18 -10.23
CA ARG A 214 -46.31 41.29 -8.99
C ARG A 214 -45.73 40.49 -7.84
N GLU A 215 -45.23 39.29 -8.11
CA GLU A 215 -44.57 38.47 -7.08
C GLU A 215 -43.27 39.12 -6.60
N LEU A 216 -42.46 39.68 -7.51
CA LEU A 216 -41.25 40.44 -7.14
C LEU A 216 -41.59 41.66 -6.27
N GLU A 217 -42.62 42.42 -6.64
CA GLU A 217 -43.12 43.55 -5.85
C GLU A 217 -43.59 43.14 -4.46
N GLY A 218 -44.36 42.04 -4.37
CA GLY A 218 -44.83 41.46 -3.11
C GLY A 218 -43.70 41.03 -2.16
N HIS A 219 -42.49 40.85 -2.69
CA HIS A 219 -41.28 40.52 -1.92
C HIS A 219 -40.32 41.70 -1.73
N GLY A 220 -40.78 42.93 -1.98
CA GLY A 220 -40.03 44.16 -1.71
C GLY A 220 -38.97 44.49 -2.76
N VAL A 221 -39.10 43.95 -3.98
CA VAL A 221 -38.30 44.35 -5.13
C VAL A 221 -39.03 45.47 -5.86
N ASP A 222 -38.40 46.64 -5.96
CA ASP A 222 -38.87 47.68 -6.86
C ASP A 222 -38.62 47.22 -8.30
N TYR A 223 -39.68 46.75 -8.97
CA TYR A 223 -39.59 46.19 -10.31
C TYR A 223 -39.44 47.28 -11.38
N VAL A 224 -39.68 48.55 -11.05
CA VAL A 224 -39.55 49.67 -11.99
C VAL A 224 -38.08 49.91 -12.40
N PRO A 225 -37.11 50.03 -11.46
CA PRO A 225 -35.68 50.03 -11.78
C PRO A 225 -35.23 48.79 -12.57
N PHE A 226 -35.76 47.60 -12.22
CA PHE A 226 -35.40 46.35 -12.89
C PHE A 226 -35.85 46.34 -14.35
N VAL A 227 -37.12 46.69 -14.62
CA VAL A 227 -37.64 46.81 -15.99
C VAL A 227 -36.91 47.91 -16.76
N ARG A 228 -36.56 49.03 -16.13
CA ARG A 228 -35.76 50.09 -16.76
C ARG A 228 -34.37 49.61 -17.16
N THR A 229 -33.66 48.89 -16.29
CA THR A 229 -32.35 48.31 -16.62
C THR A 229 -32.45 47.34 -17.79
N PHE A 230 -33.50 46.53 -17.79
CA PHE A 230 -33.79 45.61 -18.88
C PHE A 230 -34.14 46.33 -20.20
N ALA A 231 -34.97 47.37 -20.16
CA ALA A 231 -35.33 48.18 -21.34
C ALA A 231 -34.11 48.94 -21.91
N SER A 232 -33.27 49.50 -21.02
CA SER A 232 -32.00 50.14 -21.40
C SER A 232 -31.01 49.17 -22.03
N LEU A 233 -31.01 47.90 -21.60
CA LEU A 233 -30.19 46.85 -22.20
C LEU A 233 -30.72 46.39 -23.55
N ALA A 234 -32.03 46.22 -23.67
CA ALA A 234 -32.66 45.94 -24.96
C ALA A 234 -32.18 46.98 -25.98
N ASN A 235 -32.19 48.27 -25.62
CA ASN A 235 -31.74 49.38 -26.49
C ASN A 235 -30.29 49.30 -26.96
N ARG A 236 -29.43 48.56 -26.26
CA ARG A 236 -28.01 48.45 -26.58
C ARG A 236 -27.64 47.09 -27.19
N SER A 237 -28.53 46.11 -27.12
CA SER A 237 -28.44 44.84 -27.85
C SER A 237 -28.96 44.99 -29.28
N ARG A 238 -28.43 44.20 -30.23
CA ARG A 238 -28.85 44.26 -31.65
C ARG A 238 -30.35 44.09 -31.82
N SER A 239 -30.97 44.91 -32.67
CA SER A 239 -32.39 44.77 -33.02
C SER A 239 -32.68 43.38 -33.59
N GLY A 240 -33.84 42.79 -33.24
CA GLY A 240 -34.20 41.44 -33.66
C GLY A 240 -33.51 40.28 -32.91
N THR A 241 -32.78 40.54 -31.82
CA THR A 241 -32.19 39.47 -30.98
C THR A 241 -32.86 39.36 -29.60
N PRO A 242 -32.99 38.14 -29.05
CA PRO A 242 -33.50 37.95 -27.68
C PRO A 242 -32.51 38.45 -26.62
N VAL A 243 -33.03 38.75 -25.42
CA VAL A 243 -32.24 39.22 -24.27
C VAL A 243 -32.41 38.27 -23.09
N LEU A 244 -31.32 37.90 -22.41
CA LEU A 244 -31.36 37.07 -21.21
C LEU A 244 -31.40 37.92 -19.95
N VAL A 245 -32.14 37.49 -18.92
CA VAL A 245 -32.23 38.13 -17.61
C VAL A 245 -32.03 37.08 -16.52
N VAL A 246 -31.14 37.35 -15.57
CA VAL A 246 -30.80 36.41 -14.50
C VAL A 246 -31.52 36.79 -13.20
N LEU A 247 -32.22 35.83 -12.61
CA LEU A 247 -32.90 35.98 -11.33
C LEU A 247 -32.34 34.96 -10.34
N GLY A 248 -31.89 35.43 -9.18
CA GLY A 248 -31.39 34.59 -8.10
C GLY A 248 -32.25 34.69 -6.85
N SER A 249 -32.51 33.58 -6.17
CA SER A 249 -33.11 33.60 -4.82
C SER A 249 -32.37 32.62 -3.89
N PRO A 250 -32.16 32.94 -2.59
CA PRO A 250 -31.42 32.12 -1.64
C PRO A 250 -32.25 30.88 -1.22
N MET A 251 -32.32 29.90 -2.10
CA MET A 251 -33.20 28.73 -2.00
C MET A 251 -32.46 27.41 -1.84
N ARG A 252 -31.13 27.42 -1.86
CA ARG A 252 -30.32 26.19 -1.87
C ARG A 252 -29.41 26.11 -0.66
N ARG A 253 -29.31 24.95 -0.04
CA ARG A 253 -28.26 24.62 0.94
C ARG A 253 -27.51 23.37 0.50
N ILE A 254 -26.24 23.29 0.87
CA ILE A 254 -25.37 22.15 0.52
C ILE A 254 -25.01 21.33 1.75
N GLU A 255 -24.97 21.98 2.91
CA GLU A 255 -24.67 21.35 4.17
C GLU A 255 -25.64 21.83 5.25
N PRO A 256 -25.86 21.01 6.29
CA PRO A 256 -26.78 21.32 7.37
C PRO A 256 -26.35 22.58 8.10
N GLY A 257 -27.27 23.51 8.34
CA GLY A 257 -26.95 24.80 8.99
C GLY A 257 -26.04 25.75 8.18
N GLY A 258 -25.67 25.38 6.95
CA GLY A 258 -24.89 26.23 6.05
C GLY A 258 -25.70 27.42 5.50
N PRO A 259 -25.03 28.45 4.95
CA PRO A 259 -25.70 29.62 4.37
C PRO A 259 -26.55 29.22 3.16
N SER A 260 -27.72 29.85 3.01
CA SER A 260 -28.53 29.70 1.79
C SER A 260 -27.82 30.34 0.60
N LEU A 261 -27.58 29.54 -0.44
CA LEU A 261 -26.98 29.93 -1.71
C LEU A 261 -28.07 30.30 -2.72
N GLN A 262 -27.70 31.19 -3.65
CA GLN A 262 -28.58 31.62 -4.73
C GLN A 262 -28.90 30.44 -5.66
N HIS A 263 -30.18 30.21 -5.93
CA HIS A 263 -30.69 29.39 -7.02
C HIS A 263 -30.99 30.31 -8.20
N LEU A 264 -30.42 30.03 -9.38
CA LEU A 264 -30.53 30.89 -10.56
C LEU A 264 -31.61 30.38 -11.51
N ALA A 265 -32.54 31.27 -11.87
CA ALA A 265 -33.44 31.14 -13.00
C ALA A 265 -33.07 32.18 -14.07
N VAL A 266 -33.14 31.79 -15.34
CA VAL A 266 -32.79 32.68 -16.46
C VAL A 266 -33.98 32.82 -17.38
N TRP A 267 -34.38 34.06 -17.62
CA TRP A 267 -35.48 34.45 -18.48
C TRP A 267 -34.94 34.93 -19.82
N GLU A 268 -35.29 34.25 -20.90
CA GLU A 268 -35.12 34.73 -22.27
C GLU A 268 -36.35 35.53 -22.70
N ILE A 269 -36.09 36.76 -23.11
CA ILE A 269 -37.11 37.66 -23.64
C ILE A 269 -37.03 37.61 -25.15
N SER A 270 -38.17 37.34 -25.77
CA SER A 270 -38.27 37.17 -27.22
C SER A 270 -37.76 38.42 -27.94
N ALA A 271 -37.26 38.25 -29.17
CA ALA A 271 -36.81 39.39 -29.98
C ALA A 271 -37.92 40.45 -30.13
N ALA A 272 -39.16 40.01 -30.38
CA ALA A 272 -40.31 40.92 -30.54
C ALA A 272 -40.66 41.68 -29.25
N ASP A 273 -40.58 41.03 -28.09
CA ASP A 273 -40.80 41.71 -26.83
C ASP A 273 -39.65 42.66 -26.50
N ALA A 274 -38.40 42.23 -26.71
CA ALA A 274 -37.21 43.06 -26.58
C ALA A 274 -37.30 44.31 -27.46
N ASP A 275 -37.74 44.19 -28.72
CA ASP A 275 -37.99 45.31 -29.63
C ASP A 275 -39.01 46.30 -29.03
N LYS A 276 -40.14 45.83 -28.48
CA LYS A 276 -41.12 46.70 -27.81
C LYS A 276 -40.53 47.46 -26.63
N LEU A 277 -39.62 46.84 -25.87
CA LEU A 277 -39.00 47.52 -24.73
C LEU A 277 -37.98 48.57 -25.15
N ARG A 278 -37.35 48.41 -26.32
CA ARG A 278 -36.54 49.48 -26.92
C ARG A 278 -37.37 50.72 -27.18
N GLU A 279 -38.58 50.53 -27.72
CA GLU A 279 -39.54 51.61 -27.93
C GLU A 279 -39.96 52.27 -26.60
N LEU A 280 -40.17 51.46 -25.55
CA LEU A 280 -40.55 51.95 -24.22
C LEU A 280 -39.45 52.75 -23.51
N ASP A 281 -38.18 52.34 -23.61
CA ASP A 281 -37.04 53.04 -23.00
C ASP A 281 -36.84 54.42 -23.64
N ALA A 282 -37.09 54.56 -24.95
CA ALA A 282 -37.07 55.85 -25.64
C ALA A 282 -38.13 56.83 -25.12
N VAL A 283 -39.27 56.33 -24.62
CA VAL A 283 -40.32 57.14 -23.97
C VAL A 283 -39.93 57.53 -22.54
N TRP A 284 -39.17 56.68 -21.85
CA TRP A 284 -38.74 56.87 -20.46
C TRP A 284 -37.76 58.05 -20.28
N ASP A 285 -36.91 58.30 -21.27
CA ASP A 285 -35.92 59.40 -21.28
C ASP A 285 -36.51 60.76 -21.73
N GLY A 286 -37.83 60.85 -21.95
CA GLY A 286 -38.51 62.13 -22.19
C GLY A 286 -38.54 63.04 -20.94
N ASP A 287 -38.22 64.33 -21.11
CA ASP A 287 -37.95 65.31 -20.03
C ASP A 287 -39.19 65.80 -19.22
N VAL A 288 -40.28 65.02 -19.20
CA VAL A 288 -41.56 65.44 -18.59
C VAL A 288 -42.15 64.33 -17.73
N ALA A 289 -42.70 64.67 -16.55
CA ALA A 289 -43.37 63.72 -15.66
C ALA A 289 -44.51 62.91 -16.33
N ALA A 290 -45.15 63.48 -17.35
CA ALA A 290 -46.15 62.81 -18.18
C ALA A 290 -45.56 61.65 -18.99
N SER A 291 -44.34 61.79 -19.52
CA SER A 291 -43.64 60.75 -20.28
C SER A 291 -43.27 59.55 -19.41
N ARG A 292 -42.86 59.79 -18.16
CA ARG A 292 -42.64 58.71 -17.17
C ARG A 292 -43.91 57.94 -16.84
N LYS A 293 -45.04 58.64 -16.65
CA LYS A 293 -46.32 57.98 -16.39
C LYS A 293 -46.77 57.12 -17.58
N ALA A 294 -46.64 57.64 -18.79
CA ALA A 294 -46.95 56.91 -20.02
C ALA A 294 -46.05 55.68 -20.21
N ALA A 295 -44.76 55.78 -19.90
CA ALA A 295 -43.83 54.66 -19.98
C ALA A 295 -44.18 53.55 -18.96
N ILE A 296 -44.57 53.90 -17.73
CA ILE A 296 -45.04 52.94 -16.72
C ILE A 296 -46.33 52.25 -17.17
N GLU A 297 -47.31 52.99 -17.70
CA GLU A 297 -48.57 52.42 -18.21
C GLU A 297 -48.32 51.44 -19.35
N ALA A 298 -47.41 51.77 -20.27
CA ALA A 298 -47.08 50.92 -21.41
C ALA A 298 -46.24 49.68 -21.02
N VAL A 299 -45.39 49.77 -19.98
CA VAL A 299 -44.75 48.59 -19.35
C VAL A 299 -45.80 47.66 -18.75
N VAL A 300 -46.81 48.20 -18.07
CA VAL A 300 -47.91 47.41 -17.50
C VAL A 300 -48.68 46.69 -18.62
N GLU A 301 -49.04 47.40 -19.68
CA GLU A 301 -49.73 46.83 -20.84
C GLU A 301 -48.93 45.70 -21.50
N TRP A 302 -47.63 45.92 -21.72
CA TRP A 302 -46.73 44.87 -22.22
C TRP A 302 -46.68 43.66 -21.29
N SER A 303 -46.53 43.88 -19.98
CA SER A 303 -46.40 42.80 -18.99
C SER A 303 -47.63 41.88 -18.94
N VAL A 304 -48.82 42.42 -19.24
CA VAL A 304 -50.09 41.68 -19.27
C VAL A 304 -50.14 40.72 -20.48
N LEU A 305 -49.50 41.10 -21.58
CA LEU A 305 -49.53 40.35 -22.84
C LEU A 305 -48.32 39.41 -23.01
N ALA A 306 -47.19 39.72 -22.37
CA ALA A 306 -45.95 38.99 -22.52
C ALA A 306 -45.86 37.75 -21.62
N ASN A 307 -45.28 36.68 -22.19
CA ASN A 307 -44.95 35.45 -21.47
C ASN A 307 -43.46 35.42 -21.06
N VAL A 308 -43.15 34.61 -20.05
CA VAL A 308 -41.79 34.40 -19.57
C VAL A 308 -41.19 33.16 -20.23
N GLY A 309 -40.12 33.36 -21.00
CA GLY A 309 -39.35 32.29 -21.61
C GLY A 309 -38.27 31.76 -20.65
N TRP A 310 -38.56 30.77 -19.81
CA TRP A 310 -37.56 30.21 -18.90
C TRP A 310 -36.54 29.34 -19.64
N CYS A 311 -35.25 29.64 -19.46
CA CYS A 311 -34.15 28.84 -19.99
C CYS A 311 -33.89 27.61 -19.12
N ARG A 312 -33.23 26.61 -19.71
CA ARG A 312 -32.66 25.48 -18.97
C ARG A 312 -31.37 25.91 -18.29
N VAL A 313 -31.36 25.97 -16.95
CA VAL A 313 -30.16 26.27 -16.16
C VAL A 313 -29.53 24.98 -15.65
N ARG A 314 -28.23 24.79 -15.87
CA ARG A 314 -27.44 23.67 -15.32
C ARG A 314 -26.28 24.23 -14.52
N GLU A 315 -26.30 24.00 -13.22
CA GLU A 315 -25.29 24.52 -12.29
C GLU A 315 -23.91 23.90 -12.51
N MET A 316 -22.88 24.76 -12.56
CA MET A 316 -21.47 24.38 -12.58
C MET A 316 -20.62 25.28 -11.67
N ARG A 317 -21.26 26.09 -10.81
CA ARG A 317 -20.57 26.98 -9.87
C ARG A 317 -19.84 26.17 -8.80
N PRO A 318 -18.59 26.49 -8.45
CA PRO A 318 -17.87 25.85 -7.36
C PRO A 318 -18.62 25.87 -6.02
N GLU A 319 -19.36 26.94 -5.72
CA GLU A 319 -20.17 27.03 -4.51
C GLU A 319 -21.35 26.05 -4.51
N VAL A 320 -21.79 25.54 -5.67
CA VAL A 320 -23.02 24.72 -5.84
C VAL A 320 -22.71 23.26 -6.11
N THR A 321 -21.65 23.02 -6.88
CA THR A 321 -21.27 21.72 -7.41
C THR A 321 -19.98 21.23 -6.79
N ARG A 322 -19.97 19.99 -6.31
CA ARG A 322 -18.77 19.32 -5.82
C ARG A 322 -18.35 18.22 -6.76
N ARG A 323 -17.07 18.23 -7.11
CA ARG A 323 -16.43 17.12 -7.82
C ARG A 323 -16.52 15.84 -6.99
N ARG A 324 -16.95 14.76 -7.62
CA ARG A 324 -17.14 13.45 -6.96
C ARG A 324 -15.84 12.66 -6.81
N ASP A 325 -14.77 13.08 -7.48
CA ASP A 325 -13.44 12.47 -7.48
C ASP A 325 -12.45 13.16 -6.52
N HIS A 326 -12.93 14.04 -5.63
CA HIS A 326 -12.08 14.84 -4.73
C HIS A 326 -11.24 13.99 -3.75
N SER A 327 -11.66 12.76 -3.45
CA SER A 327 -10.93 11.80 -2.63
C SER A 327 -10.17 10.75 -3.45
N SER A 328 -10.19 10.84 -4.78
CA SER A 328 -9.48 9.90 -5.65
C SER A 328 -7.99 10.28 -5.74
N PRO A 329 -7.09 9.33 -6.05
CA PRO A 329 -5.67 9.64 -6.27
C PRO A 329 -5.44 10.73 -7.32
N MET A 330 -6.29 10.75 -8.35
CA MET A 330 -6.20 11.71 -9.45
C MET A 330 -6.43 13.17 -9.01
N ALA A 331 -7.04 13.41 -7.85
CA ALA A 331 -7.22 14.76 -7.32
C ALA A 331 -5.89 15.51 -7.12
N TRP A 332 -4.76 14.80 -7.05
CA TRP A 332 -3.41 15.37 -6.99
C TRP A 332 -3.10 16.35 -8.14
N PHE A 333 -3.63 16.08 -9.34
CA PHE A 333 -3.37 16.89 -10.53
C PHE A 333 -4.11 18.23 -10.54
N ARG A 334 -5.04 18.45 -9.60
CA ARG A 334 -5.89 19.64 -9.59
C ARG A 334 -5.06 20.91 -9.41
N GLY A 335 -5.16 21.83 -10.37
CA GLY A 335 -4.42 23.09 -10.37
C GLY A 335 -2.93 22.97 -10.66
N ARG A 336 -2.45 21.79 -11.07
CA ARG A 336 -1.03 21.51 -11.29
C ARG A 336 -0.60 21.69 -12.74
N ARG A 337 0.70 21.90 -12.93
CA ARG A 337 1.42 21.99 -14.21
C ARG A 337 2.09 20.64 -14.47
N VAL A 338 1.82 20.02 -15.62
CA VAL A 338 2.37 18.69 -15.95
C VAL A 338 3.02 18.72 -17.33
N ALA A 339 4.22 18.15 -17.45
CA ALA A 339 4.86 17.93 -18.75
C ALA A 339 4.72 16.46 -19.17
N ILE A 340 4.32 16.23 -20.42
CA ILE A 340 4.13 14.91 -21.01
C ILE A 340 5.04 14.77 -22.21
N TRP A 341 5.96 13.83 -22.11
CA TRP A 341 6.97 13.55 -23.13
C TRP A 341 6.59 12.27 -23.87
N GLY A 342 6.30 12.38 -25.16
CA GLY A 342 5.69 11.31 -25.96
C GLY A 342 4.16 11.39 -25.91
N CYS A 343 3.56 11.68 -27.06
CA CYS A 343 2.10 11.80 -27.30
C CYS A 343 1.59 10.59 -28.12
N GLY A 344 2.15 9.41 -27.86
CA GLY A 344 1.78 8.17 -28.53
C GLY A 344 0.68 7.39 -27.80
N ALA A 345 0.77 6.06 -27.86
CA ALA A 345 -0.17 5.13 -27.24
C ALA A 345 -0.47 5.42 -25.76
N VAL A 346 0.56 5.59 -24.93
CA VAL A 346 0.39 5.88 -23.49
C VAL A 346 0.11 7.37 -23.27
N GLY A 347 0.89 8.23 -23.93
CA GLY A 347 0.87 9.68 -23.74
C GLY A 347 -0.50 10.32 -23.93
N THR A 348 -1.23 9.92 -24.98
CA THR A 348 -2.56 10.48 -25.27
C THR A 348 -3.57 10.21 -24.16
N HIS A 349 -3.60 8.99 -23.62
CA HIS A 349 -4.49 8.65 -22.51
C HIS A 349 -4.10 9.34 -21.20
N VAL A 350 -2.80 9.43 -20.92
CA VAL A 350 -2.28 10.13 -19.74
C VAL A 350 -2.64 11.61 -19.79
N ALA A 351 -2.41 12.28 -20.93
CA ALA A 351 -2.69 13.71 -21.08
C ALA A 351 -4.17 14.04 -20.88
N GLU A 352 -5.05 13.28 -21.53
CA GLU A 352 -6.49 13.48 -21.35
C GLU A 352 -6.93 13.24 -19.90
N SER A 353 -6.40 12.19 -19.25
CA SER A 353 -6.73 11.87 -17.87
C SER A 353 -6.27 12.95 -16.88
N VAL A 354 -5.08 13.52 -17.11
CA VAL A 354 -4.52 14.63 -16.31
C VAL A 354 -5.36 15.90 -16.46
N VAL A 355 -5.78 16.25 -17.68
CA VAL A 355 -6.68 17.42 -17.91
C VAL A 355 -8.04 17.19 -17.26
N ARG A 356 -8.64 16.00 -17.41
CA ARG A 356 -9.91 15.65 -16.75
C ARG A 356 -9.82 15.75 -15.22
N ALA A 357 -8.67 15.39 -14.66
CA ALA A 357 -8.38 15.50 -13.23
C ALA A 357 -8.25 16.96 -12.74
N GLY A 358 -8.12 17.93 -13.66
CA GLY A 358 -8.14 19.36 -13.38
C GLY A 358 -6.76 20.02 -13.38
N ALA A 359 -5.78 19.46 -14.11
CA ALA A 359 -4.54 20.17 -14.39
C ALA A 359 -4.83 21.43 -15.21
N THR A 360 -4.24 22.55 -14.82
CA THR A 360 -4.48 23.86 -15.46
C THR A 360 -3.50 24.13 -16.60
N HIS A 361 -2.36 23.43 -16.61
CA HIS A 361 -1.31 23.61 -17.59
C HIS A 361 -0.69 22.26 -17.98
N VAL A 362 -0.64 21.99 -19.28
CA VAL A 362 -0.04 20.77 -19.83
C VAL A 362 0.95 21.13 -20.93
N GLN A 363 2.20 20.71 -20.76
CA GLN A 363 3.21 20.80 -21.82
C GLN A 363 3.31 19.46 -22.55
N LEU A 364 3.23 19.48 -23.88
CA LEU A 364 3.29 18.31 -24.75
C LEU A 364 4.57 18.37 -25.61
N VAL A 365 5.37 17.31 -25.59
CA VAL A 365 6.56 17.19 -26.43
C VAL A 365 6.58 15.85 -27.16
N ASP A 366 6.56 15.87 -28.49
CA ASP A 366 6.70 14.69 -29.35
C ASP A 366 7.28 15.12 -30.71
N LYS A 367 7.92 14.21 -31.44
CA LYS A 367 8.50 14.49 -32.78
C LYS A 367 7.67 13.93 -33.94
N GLY A 368 6.68 13.11 -33.65
CA GLY A 368 5.93 12.30 -34.60
C GLY A 368 4.66 12.97 -35.13
N TRP A 369 4.17 12.36 -36.21
CA TRP A 369 2.93 12.72 -36.90
C TRP A 369 1.89 11.61 -36.72
N VAL A 370 0.62 11.94 -36.91
CA VAL A 370 -0.46 10.95 -36.87
C VAL A 370 -0.50 10.18 -38.20
N ASN A 371 -0.30 8.86 -38.13
CA ASN A 371 -0.33 7.95 -39.28
C ASN A 371 -1.62 7.11 -39.28
N PRO A 372 -2.08 6.57 -40.42
CA PRO A 372 -3.30 5.75 -40.47
C PRO A 372 -3.26 4.50 -39.57
N GLY A 373 -2.17 3.72 -39.61
CA GLY A 373 -2.07 2.44 -38.88
C GLY A 373 -1.99 2.55 -37.35
N ILE A 374 -1.90 3.75 -36.76
CA ILE A 374 -1.79 3.92 -35.30
C ILE A 374 -3.14 4.17 -34.61
N LEU A 375 -4.22 4.45 -35.33
CA LEU A 375 -5.51 4.85 -34.76
C LEU A 375 -6.18 3.75 -33.91
N VAL A 376 -5.89 2.47 -34.20
CA VAL A 376 -6.42 1.33 -33.44
C VAL A 376 -5.90 1.26 -31.98
N ARG A 377 -4.83 2.02 -31.69
CA ARG A 377 -4.07 1.93 -30.43
C ARG A 377 -3.68 3.30 -29.85
N GLN A 378 -3.83 4.39 -30.57
CA GLN A 378 -3.57 5.74 -30.05
C GLN A 378 -4.87 6.52 -30.09
N GLY A 379 -5.11 7.37 -29.09
CA GLY A 379 -6.32 8.19 -29.01
C GLY A 379 -6.36 9.35 -30.01
N PHE A 380 -6.14 9.08 -31.29
CA PHE A 380 -6.30 10.02 -32.39
C PHE A 380 -7.50 9.61 -33.25
N GLU A 381 -8.05 10.57 -33.97
CA GLU A 381 -9.17 10.38 -34.90
C GLU A 381 -8.66 10.35 -36.35
N ASP A 382 -9.48 9.84 -37.27
CA ASP A 382 -9.13 9.81 -38.71
C ASP A 382 -8.82 11.21 -39.27
N ALA A 383 -9.53 12.22 -38.77
CA ALA A 383 -9.31 13.62 -39.12
C ALA A 383 -7.96 14.19 -38.64
N ASP A 384 -7.27 13.51 -37.71
CA ASP A 384 -5.97 13.94 -37.21
C ASP A 384 -4.81 13.47 -38.09
N ILE A 385 -5.05 12.55 -39.05
CA ILE A 385 -4.00 11.99 -39.93
C ILE A 385 -3.27 13.11 -40.67
N GLY A 386 -1.94 13.08 -40.62
CA GLY A 386 -1.10 14.08 -41.25
C GLY A 386 -0.88 15.35 -40.43
N ASN A 387 -1.43 15.45 -39.21
CA ASN A 387 -1.09 16.51 -38.25
C ASN A 387 0.03 16.06 -37.29
N PRO A 388 0.82 17.01 -36.71
CA PRO A 388 1.71 16.70 -35.61
C PRO A 388 0.92 16.17 -34.41
N LYS A 389 1.42 15.11 -33.76
CA LYS A 389 0.71 14.48 -32.62
C LYS A 389 0.42 15.44 -31.48
N VAL A 390 1.36 16.36 -31.20
CA VAL A 390 1.21 17.36 -30.14
C VAL A 390 0.07 18.34 -30.43
N ASP A 391 -0.17 18.69 -31.70
CA ASP A 391 -1.21 19.63 -32.11
C ASP A 391 -2.58 18.96 -32.08
N ALA A 392 -2.69 17.76 -32.67
CA ALA A 392 -3.91 16.95 -32.59
C ALA A 392 -4.34 16.67 -31.14
N LEU A 393 -3.38 16.32 -30.28
CA LEU A 393 -3.64 16.11 -28.86
C LEU A 393 -4.03 17.43 -28.16
N SER A 394 -3.33 18.54 -28.46
CA SER A 394 -3.66 19.86 -27.91
C SER A 394 -5.11 20.26 -28.19
N ASP A 395 -5.57 20.09 -29.42
CA ASP A 395 -6.95 20.38 -29.80
C ASP A 395 -7.95 19.49 -29.07
N ARG A 396 -7.63 18.20 -28.91
CA ARG A 396 -8.44 17.26 -28.13
C ARG A 396 -8.53 17.67 -26.65
N LEU A 397 -7.42 18.03 -26.02
CA LEU A 397 -7.39 18.46 -24.62
C LEU A 397 -8.22 19.73 -24.40
N LYS A 398 -8.16 20.70 -25.32
CA LYS A 398 -8.98 21.92 -25.28
C LYS A 398 -10.48 21.66 -25.49
N ARG A 399 -10.85 20.57 -26.17
CA ARG A 399 -12.26 20.12 -26.22
C ARG A 399 -12.73 19.52 -24.90
N VAL A 400 -11.82 18.92 -24.13
CA VAL A 400 -12.10 18.35 -22.81
C VAL A 400 -12.24 19.45 -21.75
N ASP A 401 -11.27 20.36 -21.68
CA ASP A 401 -11.33 21.56 -20.85
C ASP A 401 -10.92 22.79 -21.67
N PRO A 402 -11.87 23.66 -22.07
CA PRO A 402 -11.56 24.85 -22.85
C PRO A 402 -10.68 25.88 -22.15
N ASP A 403 -10.53 25.78 -20.82
CA ASP A 403 -9.75 26.73 -20.01
C ASP A 403 -8.33 26.21 -19.71
N VAL A 404 -7.98 24.99 -20.12
CA VAL A 404 -6.63 24.44 -19.95
C VAL A 404 -5.62 25.14 -20.85
N THR A 405 -4.46 25.47 -20.30
CA THR A 405 -3.33 25.98 -21.09
C THR A 405 -2.52 24.81 -21.61
N VAL A 406 -2.39 24.68 -22.93
CA VAL A 406 -1.58 23.62 -23.56
C VAL A 406 -0.42 24.22 -24.34
N GLU A 407 0.80 23.85 -23.98
CA GLU A 407 2.02 24.18 -24.72
C GLU A 407 2.45 22.97 -25.57
N ALA A 408 2.19 23.03 -26.88
CA ALA A 408 2.57 21.98 -27.82
C ALA A 408 3.94 22.27 -28.45
N SER A 409 4.84 21.29 -28.46
CA SER A 409 6.19 21.43 -29.02
C SER A 409 6.56 20.22 -29.85
N VAL A 410 6.65 20.41 -31.18
CA VAL A 410 7.17 19.40 -32.11
C VAL A 410 8.69 19.37 -32.00
N ALA A 411 9.23 18.43 -31.21
CA ALA A 411 10.66 18.36 -30.94
C ALA A 411 11.14 16.94 -30.63
N ASP A 412 12.35 16.61 -31.06
CA ASP A 412 13.04 15.39 -30.64
C ASP A 412 13.68 15.61 -29.27
N LEU A 413 13.18 14.87 -28.28
CA LEU A 413 13.67 14.90 -26.89
C LEU A 413 15.17 14.58 -26.81
N ILE A 414 15.70 13.72 -27.68
CA ILE A 414 17.14 13.37 -27.69
C ILE A 414 17.96 14.62 -28.02
N HIS A 415 17.59 15.37 -29.06
CA HIS A 415 18.30 16.59 -29.47
C HIS A 415 18.08 17.73 -28.47
N ARG A 416 16.83 17.91 -28.00
CA ARG A 416 16.47 18.95 -27.02
C ARG A 416 17.22 18.76 -25.71
N MET A 417 17.32 17.53 -25.24
CA MET A 417 18.09 17.16 -24.04
C MET A 417 19.58 16.99 -24.33
N GLY A 418 20.02 16.78 -25.57
CA GLY A 418 21.45 16.87 -25.91
C GLY A 418 21.98 18.29 -25.82
N GLY A 419 21.21 19.27 -26.32
CA GLY A 419 21.64 20.66 -26.52
C GLY A 419 21.58 21.59 -25.31
N GLY A 420 21.55 21.06 -24.08
CA GLY A 420 21.57 21.90 -22.86
C GLY A 420 20.24 22.53 -22.39
N THR A 421 19.11 22.28 -23.07
CA THR A 421 17.78 22.82 -22.65
C THR A 421 17.43 22.42 -21.21
N PRO A 422 17.01 23.32 -20.31
CA PRO A 422 16.63 22.96 -18.95
C PRO A 422 15.46 21.96 -18.90
N ILE A 423 15.39 21.18 -17.81
CA ILE A 423 14.17 20.42 -17.48
C ILE A 423 13.05 21.43 -17.20
N PRO A 424 11.83 21.23 -17.71
CA PRO A 424 10.74 22.17 -17.52
C PRO A 424 10.39 22.33 -16.03
N ASP A 425 10.11 23.58 -15.65
CA ASP A 425 9.62 23.93 -14.31
C ASP A 425 8.12 23.63 -14.20
N VAL A 426 7.80 22.42 -13.75
CA VAL A 426 6.45 21.85 -13.62
C VAL A 426 6.34 21.02 -12.35
N ASP A 427 5.13 20.63 -11.94
CA ASP A 427 4.94 19.82 -10.73
C ASP A 427 5.27 18.32 -10.96
N LEU A 428 5.19 17.85 -12.21
CA LEU A 428 5.53 16.48 -12.60
C LEU A 428 5.89 16.41 -14.09
N VAL A 429 6.96 15.69 -14.40
CA VAL A 429 7.27 15.25 -15.77
C VAL A 429 6.86 13.78 -15.91
N ILE A 430 6.13 13.42 -16.97
CA ILE A 430 5.78 12.04 -17.30
C ILE A 430 6.36 11.68 -18.67
N ASP A 431 7.37 10.82 -18.67
CA ASP A 431 7.98 10.24 -19.87
C ASP A 431 7.19 9.01 -20.37
N CYS A 432 6.42 9.23 -21.43
CA CYS A 432 5.68 8.25 -22.20
C CYS A 432 6.33 7.97 -23.57
N SER A 433 7.58 8.39 -23.80
CA SER A 433 8.27 8.22 -25.08
C SER A 433 8.71 6.78 -25.34
N ALA A 434 8.78 5.96 -24.29
CA ALA A 434 9.31 4.60 -24.29
C ALA A 434 10.76 4.47 -24.84
N SER A 435 11.48 5.58 -25.02
CA SER A 435 12.80 5.57 -25.64
C SER A 435 13.91 5.32 -24.60
N PRO A 436 14.70 4.24 -24.73
CA PRO A 436 15.86 4.01 -23.86
C PRO A 436 16.87 5.15 -23.92
N ALA A 437 17.05 5.77 -25.09
CA ALA A 437 17.96 6.89 -25.29
C ALA A 437 17.53 8.15 -24.50
N VAL A 438 16.22 8.46 -24.46
CA VAL A 438 15.69 9.58 -23.68
C VAL A 438 15.95 9.36 -22.19
N ARG A 439 15.66 8.16 -21.67
CA ARG A 439 15.95 7.80 -20.26
C ARG A 439 17.43 7.93 -19.94
N MET A 440 18.30 7.52 -20.86
CA MET A 440 19.76 7.53 -20.67
C MET A 440 20.35 8.95 -20.64
N ILE A 441 19.89 9.84 -21.53
CA ILE A 441 20.28 11.26 -21.50
C ILE A 441 19.74 11.94 -20.25
N LEU A 442 18.51 11.60 -19.84
CA LEU A 442 17.95 12.12 -18.60
C LEU A 442 18.80 11.71 -17.40
N GLU A 443 19.12 10.42 -17.28
CA GLU A 443 20.00 9.89 -16.22
C GLU A 443 21.34 10.64 -16.15
N GLN A 444 21.98 10.85 -17.30
CA GLN A 444 23.24 11.57 -17.41
C GLN A 444 23.13 13.01 -16.90
N ARG A 445 22.03 13.71 -17.21
CA ARG A 445 21.81 15.11 -16.82
C ARG A 445 21.49 15.28 -15.36
N LEU A 446 20.72 14.37 -14.79
CA LEU A 446 20.32 14.42 -13.38
C LEU A 446 21.52 14.37 -12.42
N ARG A 447 22.68 13.86 -12.88
CA ARG A 447 23.95 13.92 -12.15
C ARG A 447 24.43 15.34 -11.81
N ARG A 448 23.97 16.37 -12.54
CA ARG A 448 24.47 17.75 -12.46
C ARG A 448 23.40 18.76 -12.04
N ILE A 449 22.24 18.28 -11.59
CA ILE A 449 21.08 19.12 -11.29
C ILE A 449 20.57 18.75 -9.90
N ASP A 450 20.75 19.67 -8.94
CA ASP A 450 20.30 19.47 -7.56
C ASP A 450 18.79 19.68 -7.39
N SER A 451 18.20 20.60 -8.17
CA SER A 451 16.78 20.94 -8.11
C SER A 451 16.04 20.52 -9.37
N ARG A 452 15.09 19.61 -9.23
CA ARG A 452 14.27 19.06 -10.32
C ARG A 452 12.87 18.72 -9.84
N PRO A 453 11.87 18.71 -10.73
CA PRO A 453 10.58 18.12 -10.40
C PRO A 453 10.68 16.59 -10.27
N PRO A 454 9.68 15.94 -9.62
CA PRO A 454 9.48 14.51 -9.76
C PRO A 454 9.36 14.13 -11.24
N ILE A 455 9.96 13.00 -11.61
CA ILE A 455 9.91 12.48 -12.97
C ILE A 455 9.38 11.05 -12.93
N ALA A 456 8.27 10.83 -13.62
CA ALA A 456 7.75 9.51 -13.87
C ALA A 456 8.08 9.04 -15.30
N SER A 457 8.17 7.72 -15.50
CA SER A 457 8.21 7.12 -16.83
C SER A 457 7.22 5.96 -16.90
N MET A 458 6.52 5.85 -18.02
CA MET A 458 5.49 4.84 -18.25
C MET A 458 5.75 4.14 -19.59
N SER A 459 5.79 2.81 -19.58
CA SER A 459 5.96 2.00 -20.80
C SER A 459 5.17 0.70 -20.70
N ILE A 460 4.86 0.11 -21.84
CA ILE A 460 4.06 -1.12 -21.95
C ILE A 460 4.85 -2.16 -22.75
N ASP A 461 4.66 -3.44 -22.43
CA ASP A 461 5.30 -4.55 -23.11
C ASP A 461 4.79 -4.76 -24.55
N SER A 462 5.43 -5.67 -25.28
CA SER A 462 5.10 -5.97 -26.67
C SER A 462 3.73 -6.60 -26.89
N LYS A 463 3.02 -7.00 -25.82
CA LYS A 463 1.72 -7.68 -25.88
C LYS A 463 0.59 -6.87 -25.24
N ALA A 464 0.86 -5.63 -24.83
CA ALA A 464 -0.06 -4.82 -24.04
C ALA A 464 -0.67 -5.55 -22.83
N ALA A 465 0.10 -6.47 -22.24
CA ALA A 465 -0.29 -7.30 -21.12
C ALA A 465 0.19 -6.69 -19.79
N THR A 466 1.36 -6.04 -19.84
CA THR A 466 2.04 -5.50 -18.67
C THR A 466 2.55 -4.09 -18.95
N GLY A 467 2.34 -3.18 -18.01
CA GLY A 467 2.95 -1.86 -17.95
C GLY A 467 4.03 -1.79 -16.88
N ILE A 468 5.09 -1.04 -17.14
CA ILE A 468 6.02 -0.53 -16.13
C ILE A 468 5.73 0.95 -15.92
N ALA A 469 5.55 1.34 -14.67
CA ALA A 469 5.60 2.73 -14.26
C ALA A 469 6.77 2.94 -13.29
N THR A 470 7.41 4.10 -13.36
CA THR A 470 8.47 4.50 -12.43
C THR A 470 8.23 5.92 -11.96
N LEU A 471 8.73 6.25 -10.78
CA LEU A 471 8.72 7.59 -10.19
C LEU A 471 10.07 7.82 -9.49
N SER A 472 10.82 8.82 -9.96
CA SER A 472 12.02 9.34 -9.33
C SER A 472 11.70 10.71 -8.73
N LYS A 473 11.57 10.77 -7.41
CA LYS A 473 11.33 11.99 -6.63
C LYS A 473 12.61 12.85 -6.51
N PRO A 474 12.47 14.14 -6.19
CA PRO A 474 13.61 14.96 -5.77
C PRO A 474 14.34 14.28 -4.59
N GLY A 475 15.68 14.35 -4.58
CA GLY A 475 16.51 13.69 -3.57
C GLY A 475 16.88 12.23 -3.87
N HIS A 476 16.34 11.60 -4.92
CA HIS A 476 16.85 10.30 -5.38
C HIS A 476 18.23 10.46 -6.06
N SER A 477 19.13 9.51 -5.81
CA SER A 477 20.48 9.45 -6.38
C SER A 477 20.50 9.27 -7.91
N GLY A 478 19.41 8.77 -8.51
CA GLY A 478 19.27 8.53 -9.95
C GLY A 478 17.98 9.04 -10.59
N GLY A 479 17.81 8.75 -11.88
CA GLY A 479 16.62 9.02 -12.68
C GLY A 479 15.74 7.79 -12.87
N THR A 480 14.84 7.86 -13.85
CA THR A 480 13.94 6.75 -14.18
C THR A 480 14.67 5.55 -14.79
N LEU A 481 15.87 5.73 -15.37
CA LEU A 481 16.71 4.63 -15.86
C LEU A 481 17.18 3.75 -14.67
N ASP A 482 17.62 4.39 -13.57
CA ASP A 482 17.98 3.69 -12.34
C ASP A 482 16.81 2.85 -11.80
N VAL A 483 15.61 3.44 -11.74
CA VAL A 483 14.42 2.75 -11.24
C VAL A 483 14.01 1.56 -12.14
N VAL A 484 14.05 1.74 -13.47
CA VAL A 484 13.79 0.64 -14.42
C VAL A 484 14.83 -0.48 -14.26
N ARG A 485 16.11 -0.13 -14.05
CA ARG A 485 17.16 -1.11 -13.78
C ARG A 485 16.87 -1.90 -12.50
N ARG A 486 16.50 -1.24 -11.40
CA ARG A 486 16.13 -1.92 -10.15
C ARG A 486 14.93 -2.85 -10.33
N LEU A 487 13.90 -2.39 -11.05
CA LEU A 487 12.76 -3.24 -11.40
C LEU A 487 13.19 -4.51 -12.15
N LYS A 488 14.16 -4.42 -13.08
CA LYS A 488 14.73 -5.60 -13.73
C LYS A 488 15.36 -6.55 -12.71
N LEU A 489 16.18 -6.03 -11.80
CA LEU A 489 16.83 -6.84 -10.78
C LEU A 489 15.81 -7.53 -9.86
N GLU A 490 14.76 -6.83 -9.43
CA GLU A 490 13.67 -7.44 -8.65
C GLU A 490 12.92 -8.50 -9.46
N ALA A 491 12.64 -8.24 -10.74
CA ALA A 491 11.98 -9.21 -11.60
C ALA A 491 12.81 -10.48 -11.83
N CYS A 492 14.14 -10.36 -11.92
CA CYS A 492 15.06 -11.50 -11.96
C CYS A 492 15.14 -12.28 -10.63
N ARG A 493 14.84 -11.64 -9.49
CA ARG A 493 14.89 -12.29 -8.17
C ARG A 493 13.58 -13.00 -7.83
N ASN A 494 12.44 -12.46 -8.29
CA ASN A 494 11.12 -12.92 -7.89
C ASN A 494 10.41 -13.71 -9.00
N SER A 495 10.23 -15.01 -8.79
CA SER A 495 9.55 -15.91 -9.74
C SER A 495 8.10 -15.52 -10.06
N ARG A 496 7.41 -14.77 -9.17
CA ARG A 496 6.07 -14.24 -9.43
C ARG A 496 6.06 -13.17 -10.52
N LEU A 497 7.21 -12.55 -10.81
CA LEU A 497 7.38 -11.52 -11.83
C LEU A 497 7.87 -12.07 -13.18
N ALA A 498 7.82 -13.40 -13.38
CA ALA A 498 8.27 -14.03 -14.63
C ALA A 498 7.60 -13.46 -15.88
N ARG A 499 6.29 -13.17 -15.82
CA ARG A 499 5.55 -12.57 -16.95
C ARG A 499 6.03 -11.13 -17.26
N PRO A 500 6.06 -10.20 -16.29
CA PRO A 500 6.68 -8.89 -16.51
C PRO A 500 8.15 -8.95 -16.98
N LEU A 501 8.96 -9.86 -16.42
CA LEU A 501 10.35 -10.04 -16.79
C LEU A 501 10.49 -10.39 -18.28
N GLU A 502 9.70 -11.35 -18.74
CA GLU A 502 9.71 -11.77 -20.15
C GLU A 502 9.11 -10.73 -21.10
N GLY A 503 8.15 -9.93 -20.63
CA GLY A 503 7.55 -8.86 -21.43
C GLY A 503 8.51 -7.71 -21.76
N PHE A 504 9.37 -7.34 -20.82
CA PHE A 504 10.28 -6.17 -20.96
C PHE A 504 11.74 -6.53 -21.23
N TRP A 505 12.20 -7.70 -20.76
CA TRP A 505 13.60 -8.12 -20.89
C TRP A 505 13.73 -9.59 -21.29
N PRO A 506 13.11 -10.05 -22.40
CA PRO A 506 13.11 -11.46 -22.80
C PRO A 506 14.52 -12.01 -23.01
N GLU A 507 14.72 -13.31 -22.78
CA GLU A 507 16.00 -14.01 -23.02
C GLU A 507 16.34 -14.12 -24.51
N SER A 508 15.31 -14.25 -25.35
CA SER A 508 15.43 -14.31 -26.80
C SER A 508 14.39 -13.41 -27.46
N LEU A 509 14.77 -12.75 -28.55
CA LEU A 509 13.81 -11.99 -29.35
C LEU A 509 12.76 -12.95 -29.96
N PRO A 510 11.48 -12.56 -30.07
CA PRO A 510 10.45 -13.38 -30.70
C PRO A 510 10.79 -13.69 -32.17
N ASP A 511 10.52 -14.92 -32.61
CA ASP A 511 10.81 -15.39 -33.98
C ASP A 511 9.96 -14.72 -35.08
N ASP A 512 8.85 -14.08 -34.74
CA ASP A 512 7.91 -13.47 -35.70
C ASP A 512 7.83 -11.95 -35.49
N PRO A 513 8.63 -11.15 -36.21
CA PRO A 513 8.53 -9.70 -36.17
C PRO A 513 7.24 -9.27 -36.89
N PHE A 514 6.15 -9.10 -36.14
CA PHE A 514 4.93 -8.51 -36.66
C PHE A 514 5.22 -7.11 -37.22
N GLN A 515 5.12 -6.96 -38.54
CA GLN A 515 5.41 -5.73 -39.26
C GLN A 515 4.10 -5.14 -39.81
N PRO A 516 3.49 -4.13 -39.15
CA PRO A 516 2.15 -3.69 -39.50
C PRO A 516 2.07 -2.91 -40.82
N GLU A 517 3.13 -2.23 -41.30
CA GLU A 517 3.15 -1.49 -42.59
C GLU A 517 4.58 -1.36 -43.20
N PRO A 518 4.73 -1.27 -44.55
CA PRO A 518 6.02 -1.06 -45.22
C PRO A 518 6.42 0.42 -45.19
N GLY A 519 6.93 0.88 -44.06
CA GLY A 519 7.51 2.22 -43.93
C GLY A 519 8.26 2.39 -42.61
N CYS A 520 9.59 2.25 -42.63
CA CYS A 520 10.56 2.57 -41.56
C CYS A 520 10.08 2.45 -40.08
N SER A 521 9.32 1.41 -39.72
CA SER A 521 8.72 1.28 -38.40
C SER A 521 9.34 0.11 -37.64
N GLU A 522 9.93 0.42 -36.48
CA GLU A 522 10.40 -0.56 -35.48
C GLU A 522 9.24 -1.49 -35.06
N PRO A 523 9.52 -2.76 -34.65
CA PRO A 523 8.51 -3.70 -34.20
C PRO A 523 7.61 -3.06 -33.16
N THR A 524 6.32 -2.90 -33.48
CA THR A 524 5.37 -2.28 -32.56
C THR A 524 4.60 -3.35 -31.79
N PHE A 525 4.24 -3.06 -30.54
CA PHE A 525 3.49 -3.98 -29.69
C PHE A 525 2.08 -4.29 -30.23
N ILE A 526 1.54 -5.44 -29.83
CA ILE A 526 0.20 -5.95 -30.13
C ILE A 526 -0.74 -5.54 -28.99
N GLY A 527 -1.71 -4.67 -29.24
CA GLY A 527 -2.67 -4.23 -28.21
C GLY A 527 -3.75 -3.31 -28.76
N SER A 528 -4.95 -3.35 -28.16
CA SER A 528 -6.05 -2.46 -28.51
C SER A 528 -5.99 -1.14 -27.74
N ASN A 529 -6.73 -0.13 -28.22
CA ASN A 529 -6.93 1.12 -27.47
C ASN A 529 -7.52 0.88 -26.06
N ALA A 530 -8.33 -0.17 -25.85
CA ALA A 530 -8.89 -0.48 -24.54
C ALA A 530 -7.81 -0.95 -23.55
N ASP A 531 -6.92 -1.85 -23.99
CA ASP A 531 -5.81 -2.36 -23.19
C ASP A 531 -4.88 -1.22 -22.76
N LEU A 532 -4.58 -0.31 -23.71
CA LEU A 532 -3.72 0.84 -23.48
C LEU A 532 -4.34 1.88 -22.56
N ALA A 533 -5.63 2.17 -22.73
CA ALA A 533 -6.35 3.05 -21.83
C ALA A 533 -6.37 2.47 -20.39
N GLY A 534 -6.63 1.18 -20.25
CA GLY A 534 -6.63 0.47 -18.96
C GLY A 534 -5.28 0.52 -18.26
N LEU A 535 -4.21 0.07 -18.93
CA LEU A 535 -2.85 0.08 -18.39
C LEU A 535 -2.38 1.51 -18.06
N SER A 536 -2.62 2.47 -18.95
CA SER A 536 -2.23 3.88 -18.73
C SER A 536 -2.93 4.47 -17.52
N ALA A 537 -4.25 4.26 -17.38
CA ALA A 537 -5.01 4.77 -16.24
C ALA A 537 -4.57 4.13 -14.92
N ARG A 538 -4.26 2.83 -14.92
CA ARG A 538 -3.80 2.10 -13.72
C ARG A 538 -2.41 2.56 -13.27
N MET A 539 -1.47 2.67 -14.21
CA MET A 539 -0.13 3.22 -13.95
C MET A 539 -0.21 4.66 -13.42
N LEU A 540 -1.02 5.52 -14.04
CA LEU A 540 -1.20 6.91 -13.62
C LEU A 540 -1.81 7.02 -12.22
N ASN A 541 -2.80 6.18 -11.89
CA ASN A 541 -3.38 6.13 -10.55
C ASN A 541 -2.35 5.69 -9.48
N ALA A 542 -1.46 4.75 -9.82
CA ALA A 542 -0.40 4.31 -8.90
C ALA A 542 0.58 5.45 -8.60
N ILE A 543 1.00 6.20 -9.63
CA ILE A 543 1.84 7.40 -9.49
C ILE A 543 1.12 8.47 -8.65
N ALA A 544 -0.13 8.81 -9.00
CA ALA A 544 -0.89 9.86 -8.32
C ALA A 544 -1.15 9.53 -6.84
N ARG A 545 -1.41 8.26 -6.52
CA ARG A 545 -1.57 7.79 -5.14
C ARG A 545 -0.31 8.00 -4.33
N THR A 546 0.85 7.70 -4.91
CA THR A 546 2.16 7.85 -4.28
C THR A 546 2.54 9.31 -4.06
N LEU A 547 2.18 10.17 -5.02
CA LEU A 547 2.39 11.62 -4.91
C LEU A 547 1.42 12.30 -3.93
N SER A 548 0.29 11.67 -3.62
CA SER A 548 -0.70 12.15 -2.63
C SER A 548 -0.43 11.64 -1.21
N GLY A 549 0.43 10.63 -1.07
CA GLY A 549 0.77 10.03 0.22
C GLY A 549 1.68 10.93 1.06
N PRO A 550 1.88 10.59 2.36
CA PRO A 550 2.88 11.25 3.19
C PRO A 550 4.28 11.12 2.57
N ASP A 551 5.18 12.04 2.90
CA ASP A 551 6.55 11.98 2.41
C ASP A 551 7.27 10.75 2.97
N GLU A 552 7.36 9.70 2.16
CA GLU A 552 8.07 8.47 2.47
C GLU A 552 9.58 8.67 2.32
N GLN A 553 10.38 7.96 3.12
CA GLN A 553 11.85 7.92 2.97
C GLN A 553 12.30 7.38 1.60
N HIS A 554 11.41 6.73 0.84
CA HIS A 554 11.70 6.22 -0.50
C HIS A 554 11.58 7.33 -1.55
N THR A 555 12.67 7.55 -2.27
CA THR A 555 12.77 8.56 -3.33
C THR A 555 12.63 7.95 -4.73
N ALA A 556 12.71 6.63 -4.85
CA ALA A 556 12.51 5.88 -6.08
C ALA A 556 11.42 4.83 -5.90
N ILE A 557 10.44 4.80 -6.81
CA ILE A 557 9.33 3.85 -6.76
C ILE A 557 9.07 3.30 -8.16
N GLY A 558 8.88 1.99 -8.25
CA GLY A 558 8.62 1.28 -9.49
C GLY A 558 7.42 0.35 -9.37
N TRP A 559 6.68 0.20 -10.46
CA TRP A 559 5.51 -0.66 -10.54
C TRP A 559 5.54 -1.56 -11.76
N PHE A 560 5.11 -2.81 -11.57
CA PHE A 560 4.57 -3.64 -12.64
C PHE A 560 3.05 -3.64 -12.54
N VAL A 561 2.37 -3.35 -13.64
CA VAL A 561 0.91 -3.24 -13.73
C VAL A 561 0.42 -4.23 -14.79
N GLU A 562 -0.35 -5.24 -14.39
CA GLU A 562 -0.91 -6.23 -15.32
C GLU A 562 -2.38 -5.93 -15.66
N GLU A 563 -2.78 -6.26 -16.89
CA GLU A 563 -4.17 -6.13 -17.36
C GLU A 563 -4.71 -7.44 -17.99
N PRO A 564 -5.80 -8.03 -17.43
CA PRO A 564 -6.22 -7.89 -16.04
C PRO A 564 -5.18 -8.55 -15.12
N GLY A 565 -4.93 -7.98 -13.95
CA GLY A 565 -3.98 -8.57 -13.01
C GLY A 565 -3.63 -7.67 -11.83
N PRO A 566 -2.63 -8.08 -11.02
CA PRO A 566 -2.15 -7.32 -9.87
C PRO A 566 -1.34 -6.07 -10.26
N ILE A 567 -1.05 -5.25 -9.25
CA ILE A 567 -0.01 -4.21 -9.32
C ILE A 567 1.05 -4.58 -8.29
N HIS A 568 2.28 -4.78 -8.74
CA HIS A 568 3.44 -4.99 -7.87
C HIS A 568 4.16 -3.66 -7.70
N CYS A 569 4.47 -3.28 -6.45
CA CYS A 569 5.09 -2.00 -6.11
C CYS A 569 6.40 -2.26 -5.37
N PHE A 570 7.45 -1.56 -5.79
CA PHE A 570 8.77 -1.62 -5.18
C PHE A 570 9.26 -0.20 -4.92
N ALA A 571 9.89 0.02 -3.78
CA ALA A 571 10.37 1.33 -3.37
C ALA A 571 11.79 1.22 -2.82
N TRP A 572 12.63 2.18 -3.18
CA TRP A 572 14.05 2.19 -2.83
C TRP A 572 14.47 3.54 -2.25
N ARG A 573 15.46 3.48 -1.38
CA ARG A 573 16.16 4.64 -0.83
C ARG A 573 17.25 5.12 -1.81
N PRO A 574 17.75 6.35 -1.65
CA PRO A 574 18.93 6.80 -2.39
C PRO A 574 20.14 5.88 -2.16
N ASP A 575 20.94 5.69 -3.21
CA ASP A 575 22.25 5.03 -3.11
C ASP A 575 23.28 5.97 -2.48
N TYR A 576 24.36 5.37 -1.99
CA TYR A 576 25.60 6.09 -1.71
C TYR A 576 26.26 6.48 -3.02
N SER A 577 26.42 7.77 -3.29
CA SER A 577 26.99 8.28 -4.53
C SER A 577 28.27 9.06 -4.32
N ALA A 578 29.25 8.85 -5.20
CA ALA A 578 30.45 9.68 -5.31
C ALA A 578 30.82 9.92 -6.77
N GLU A 579 31.35 11.11 -7.06
CA GLU A 579 31.97 11.39 -8.35
C GLU A 579 33.37 10.78 -8.41
N ALA A 580 33.69 10.12 -9.52
CA ALA A 580 34.98 9.45 -9.74
C ALA A 580 35.54 9.76 -11.13
N HIS A 581 36.85 9.54 -11.30
CA HIS A 581 37.57 9.77 -12.56
C HIS A 581 37.40 11.21 -13.08
N SER A 582 37.72 12.18 -12.23
CA SER A 582 37.60 13.63 -12.52
C SER A 582 36.18 14.08 -12.92
N GLY A 583 35.16 13.56 -12.23
CA GLY A 583 33.75 13.88 -12.49
C GLY A 583 33.16 13.23 -13.74
N ARG A 584 33.88 12.28 -14.35
CA ARG A 584 33.38 11.54 -15.50
C ARG A 584 32.24 10.62 -15.09
N TYR A 585 32.40 9.83 -14.04
CA TYR A 585 31.41 8.86 -13.59
C TYR A 585 30.84 9.22 -12.22
N THR A 586 29.54 9.00 -12.04
CA THR A 586 28.98 8.83 -10.68
C THR A 586 29.02 7.35 -10.33
N VAL A 587 29.74 6.98 -9.30
CA VAL A 587 29.68 5.63 -8.70
C VAL A 587 28.56 5.63 -7.69
N ARG A 588 27.63 4.67 -7.81
CA ARG A 588 26.47 4.53 -6.94
C ARG A 588 26.46 3.14 -6.31
N ALA A 589 26.65 3.06 -5.00
CA ALA A 589 26.60 1.82 -4.25
C ALA A 589 25.26 1.67 -3.54
N SER A 590 24.60 0.54 -3.78
CA SER A 590 23.35 0.22 -3.12
C SER A 590 23.52 0.15 -1.60
N PRO A 591 22.50 0.54 -0.82
CA PRO A 591 22.52 0.34 0.62
C PRO A 591 22.80 -1.10 1.03
N GLU A 592 22.32 -2.06 0.24
CA GLU A 592 22.51 -3.51 0.41
C GLU A 592 24.00 -3.89 0.29
N ALA A 593 24.68 -3.42 -0.77
CA ALA A 593 26.09 -3.70 -1.00
C ALA A 593 26.97 -3.14 0.12
N VAL A 594 26.68 -1.93 0.60
CA VAL A 594 27.45 -1.32 1.71
C VAL A 594 27.22 -2.06 3.03
N ARG A 595 25.99 -2.50 3.30
CA ARG A 595 25.70 -3.36 4.47
C ARG A 595 26.50 -4.66 4.41
N GLU A 596 26.58 -5.28 3.24
CA GLU A 596 27.31 -6.53 3.04
C GLU A 596 28.83 -6.35 3.22
N MET A 597 29.42 -5.26 2.73
CA MET A 597 30.83 -4.91 3.00
C MET A 597 31.09 -4.77 4.51
N ARG A 598 30.23 -4.05 5.22
CA ARG A 598 30.33 -3.87 6.68
C ARG A 598 30.22 -5.20 7.43
N ALA A 599 29.32 -6.08 6.99
CA ALA A 599 29.16 -7.41 7.55
C ALA A 599 30.47 -8.23 7.45
N TRP A 600 31.12 -8.22 6.29
CA TRP A 600 32.42 -8.88 6.11
C TRP A 600 33.52 -8.24 6.94
N ALA A 601 33.55 -6.90 7.04
CA ALA A 601 34.47 -6.18 7.91
C ALA A 601 34.31 -6.60 9.38
N ARG A 602 33.08 -6.64 9.91
CA ARG A 602 32.79 -7.13 11.28
C ARG A 602 33.26 -8.56 11.50
N ARG A 603 33.04 -9.43 10.51
CA ARG A 603 33.53 -10.82 10.57
C ARG A 603 35.05 -10.87 10.67
N SER A 604 35.77 -10.10 9.85
CA SER A 604 37.24 -10.02 9.91
C SER A 604 37.75 -9.58 11.29
N VAL A 605 37.11 -8.56 11.89
CA VAL A 605 37.43 -8.09 13.24
C VAL A 605 37.31 -9.23 14.26
N ARG A 606 36.27 -10.07 14.15
CA ARG A 606 36.05 -11.23 15.04
C ARG A 606 37.04 -12.37 14.83
N THR A 607 37.41 -12.66 13.57
CA THR A 607 38.17 -13.88 13.23
C THR A 607 39.68 -13.66 13.08
N ALA A 608 40.09 -12.52 12.55
CA ALA A 608 41.49 -12.20 12.23
C ALA A 608 42.05 -11.06 13.10
N GLY A 609 41.18 -10.22 13.66
CA GLY A 609 41.53 -9.13 14.57
C GLY A 609 41.17 -7.76 14.01
N PRO A 610 41.09 -6.73 14.87
CA PRO A 610 40.52 -5.42 14.53
C PRO A 610 41.32 -4.60 13.53
N SER A 611 42.54 -5.04 13.21
CA SER A 611 43.45 -4.29 12.36
C SER A 611 43.79 -5.03 11.06
N VAL A 612 43.25 -6.24 10.88
CA VAL A 612 43.44 -7.04 9.66
C VAL A 612 42.46 -6.58 8.58
N GLU A 613 43.01 -6.23 7.42
CA GLU A 613 42.21 -5.87 6.24
C GLU A 613 41.44 -7.08 5.69
N THR A 614 40.23 -6.86 5.20
CA THR A 614 39.43 -7.83 4.45
C THR A 614 38.91 -7.18 3.19
N GLY A 615 38.40 -7.98 2.25
CA GLY A 615 37.79 -7.45 1.04
C GLY A 615 37.01 -8.51 0.29
N GLY A 616 36.85 -8.30 -1.01
CA GLY A 616 36.15 -9.23 -1.90
C GLY A 616 35.85 -8.60 -3.25
N LEU A 617 34.87 -9.14 -3.94
CA LEU A 617 34.50 -8.70 -5.30
C LEU A 617 33.32 -7.75 -5.31
N ILE A 618 33.30 -6.87 -6.31
CA ILE A 618 32.21 -5.94 -6.59
C ILE A 618 31.45 -6.42 -7.81
N PHE A 619 30.12 -6.44 -7.71
CA PHE A 619 29.22 -6.78 -8.82
C PHE A 619 28.22 -5.66 -9.11
N GLY A 620 27.97 -5.43 -10.39
CA GLY A 620 27.13 -4.34 -10.81
C GLY A 620 27.15 -4.10 -12.32
N GLU A 621 26.91 -2.86 -12.73
CA GLU A 621 26.78 -2.48 -14.13
C GLU A 621 27.51 -1.15 -14.39
N VAL A 622 28.24 -1.08 -15.50
CA VAL A 622 28.83 0.16 -16.01
C VAL A 622 28.04 0.63 -17.21
N ASN A 623 27.43 1.80 -17.11
CA ASN A 623 26.77 2.44 -18.25
C ASN A 623 27.60 3.64 -18.72
N GLU A 624 28.34 3.43 -19.81
CA GLU A 624 29.23 4.42 -20.40
C GLU A 624 28.50 5.67 -20.90
N ALA A 625 27.29 5.50 -21.46
CA ALA A 625 26.51 6.58 -22.05
C ALA A 625 25.90 7.50 -20.99
N ALA A 626 25.31 6.94 -19.93
CA ALA A 626 24.87 7.69 -18.76
C ALA A 626 26.05 8.17 -17.91
N SER A 627 27.23 7.56 -18.09
CA SER A 627 28.42 7.75 -17.28
C SER A 627 28.11 7.53 -15.79
N VAL A 628 27.49 6.39 -15.50
CA VAL A 628 27.14 5.92 -14.15
C VAL A 628 27.69 4.51 -13.97
N ILE A 629 28.16 4.20 -12.76
CA ILE A 629 28.58 2.87 -12.34
C ILE A 629 27.71 2.46 -11.16
N TRP A 630 26.87 1.44 -11.35
CA TRP A 630 26.03 0.90 -10.29
C TRP A 630 26.69 -0.28 -9.63
N ILE A 631 26.85 -0.23 -8.31
CA ILE A 631 27.33 -1.32 -7.48
C ILE A 631 26.11 -1.89 -6.77
N SER A 632 25.71 -3.10 -7.17
CA SER A 632 24.46 -3.71 -6.71
C SER A 632 24.68 -4.76 -5.64
N GLU A 633 25.77 -5.52 -5.77
CA GLU A 633 26.12 -6.62 -4.87
C GLU A 633 27.64 -6.63 -4.64
N VAL A 634 28.06 -7.20 -3.51
CA VAL A 634 29.47 -7.51 -3.22
C VAL A 634 29.57 -8.93 -2.68
N ASP A 635 30.73 -9.55 -2.87
CA ASP A 635 31.09 -10.82 -2.21
C ASP A 635 32.17 -10.60 -1.15
N GLY A 636 32.34 -11.59 -0.28
CA GLY A 636 33.48 -11.66 0.63
C GLY A 636 34.80 -12.05 -0.05
N PRO A 637 35.86 -12.24 0.73
CA PRO A 637 37.18 -12.51 0.19
C PRO A 637 37.20 -13.92 -0.43
N PRO A 638 37.66 -14.09 -1.67
CA PRO A 638 37.93 -15.41 -2.23
C PRO A 638 38.85 -16.24 -1.32
N PRO A 639 38.77 -17.57 -1.33
CA PRO A 639 39.48 -18.42 -0.36
C PRO A 639 41.01 -18.33 -0.44
N ASP A 640 41.53 -17.98 -1.61
CA ASP A 640 42.95 -17.76 -1.90
C ASP A 640 43.39 -16.31 -1.62
N SER A 641 42.54 -15.48 -1.03
CA SER A 641 42.88 -14.12 -0.63
C SER A 641 43.86 -14.11 0.54
N ALA A 642 44.77 -13.13 0.54
CA ALA A 642 45.71 -12.90 1.62
C ALA A 642 45.37 -11.61 2.38
N ALA A 643 45.35 -11.66 3.71
CA ALA A 643 44.95 -10.56 4.59
C ALA A 643 45.98 -10.32 5.71
N SER A 644 46.30 -9.05 6.00
CA SER A 644 47.27 -8.64 7.03
C SER A 644 46.96 -7.26 7.63
N ASP A 645 47.78 -6.76 8.58
CA ASP A 645 47.61 -5.48 9.34
C ASP A 645 47.82 -4.19 8.51
N GLY A 646 47.67 -4.26 7.18
CA GLY A 646 47.86 -3.13 6.27
C GLY A 646 47.98 -3.51 4.80
N HIS A 647 47.53 -4.72 4.46
CA HIS A 647 47.45 -5.17 3.09
C HIS A 647 46.44 -6.33 2.94
N PHE A 648 45.58 -6.20 1.93
CA PHE A 648 44.71 -7.24 1.41
C PHE A 648 45.02 -7.52 -0.07
N THR A 649 45.25 -8.78 -0.43
CA THR A 649 45.27 -9.25 -1.83
C THR A 649 44.01 -10.06 -2.10
N CYS A 650 43.17 -9.60 -3.03
CA CYS A 650 41.99 -10.35 -3.46
C CYS A 650 42.41 -11.57 -4.30
N GLY A 651 41.99 -12.76 -3.89
CA GLY A 651 42.18 -13.99 -4.65
C GLY A 651 41.31 -14.07 -5.91
N ILE A 652 41.50 -15.13 -6.70
CA ILE A 652 40.79 -15.38 -7.97
C ILE A 652 40.05 -16.73 -8.00
N LEU A 653 40.26 -17.60 -7.01
CA LEU A 653 39.68 -18.94 -6.99
C LEU A 653 38.14 -18.88 -6.89
N GLY A 654 37.45 -19.51 -7.85
CA GLY A 654 35.97 -19.58 -7.90
C GLY A 654 35.28 -18.29 -8.35
N THR A 655 36.03 -17.24 -8.66
CA THR A 655 35.49 -15.91 -9.01
C THR A 655 34.82 -15.87 -10.39
N GLY A 656 35.31 -16.68 -11.34
CA GLY A 656 34.73 -16.83 -12.68
C GLY A 656 33.33 -17.44 -12.65
N GLU A 657 33.17 -18.58 -11.97
CA GLU A 657 31.87 -19.26 -11.80
C GLU A 657 30.85 -18.35 -11.08
N SER A 658 31.30 -17.67 -10.01
CA SER A 658 30.47 -16.71 -9.26
C SER A 658 29.98 -15.55 -10.13
N ALA A 659 30.83 -15.06 -11.05
CA ALA A 659 30.46 -14.00 -11.99
C ALA A 659 29.50 -14.49 -13.07
N GLU A 660 29.69 -15.69 -13.61
CA GLU A 660 28.83 -16.29 -14.64
C GLU A 660 27.42 -16.55 -14.10
N VAL A 661 27.31 -17.14 -12.90
CA VAL A 661 26.01 -17.39 -12.25
C VAL A 661 25.22 -16.09 -12.06
N ARG A 662 25.88 -15.00 -11.65
CA ARG A 662 25.21 -13.68 -11.51
C ARG A 662 24.84 -13.07 -12.84
N HIS A 663 25.72 -13.18 -13.84
CA HIS A 663 25.46 -12.69 -15.19
C HIS A 663 24.19 -13.33 -15.75
N ASP A 664 24.10 -14.66 -15.71
CA ASP A 664 22.95 -15.42 -16.21
C ASP A 664 21.68 -15.09 -15.41
N ARG A 665 21.79 -15.11 -14.08
CA ARG A 665 20.67 -14.82 -13.18
C ARG A 665 20.03 -13.45 -13.42
N PHE A 666 20.84 -12.43 -13.72
CA PHE A 666 20.38 -11.06 -13.93
C PHE A 666 20.27 -10.65 -15.41
N ARG A 667 20.25 -11.62 -16.33
CA ARG A 667 20.16 -11.40 -17.78
C ARG A 667 21.16 -10.33 -18.24
N GLY A 668 22.42 -10.47 -17.80
CA GLY A 668 23.55 -9.61 -18.13
C GLY A 668 23.64 -8.26 -17.43
N SER A 669 22.71 -7.90 -16.51
CA SER A 669 22.75 -6.60 -15.81
C SER A 669 23.65 -6.55 -14.57
N VAL A 670 24.27 -7.67 -14.18
CA VAL A 670 25.18 -7.73 -13.04
C VAL A 670 26.42 -8.50 -13.46
N GLU A 671 27.54 -7.80 -13.50
CA GLU A 671 28.86 -8.32 -13.87
C GLU A 671 29.89 -7.97 -12.80
N CYS A 672 31.00 -8.70 -12.76
CA CYS A 672 32.11 -8.39 -11.87
C CYS A 672 32.84 -7.11 -12.34
N LEU A 673 32.84 -6.06 -11.51
CA LEU A 673 33.39 -4.74 -11.81
C LEU A 673 34.80 -4.51 -11.24
N GLY A 674 35.19 -5.30 -10.25
CA GLY A 674 36.46 -5.15 -9.56
C GLY A 674 36.39 -5.69 -8.13
N SER A 675 37.10 -5.04 -7.21
CA SER A 675 37.25 -5.51 -5.83
C SER A 675 36.99 -4.41 -4.82
N TRP A 676 36.61 -4.78 -3.61
CA TRP A 676 36.54 -3.89 -2.47
C TRP A 676 37.44 -4.40 -1.34
N HIS A 677 37.92 -3.52 -0.47
CA HIS A 677 38.61 -3.92 0.75
C HIS A 677 38.49 -2.86 1.86
N THR A 678 38.96 -3.20 3.06
CA THR A 678 38.91 -2.34 4.24
C THR A 678 40.26 -1.75 4.57
N HIS A 679 40.31 -0.49 5.00
CA HIS A 679 41.45 0.14 5.67
C HIS A 679 41.09 0.45 7.13
N PRO A 680 41.35 -0.44 8.10
CA PRO A 680 40.95 -0.24 9.49
C PRO A 680 41.62 0.98 10.18
N ARG A 681 42.85 1.33 9.76
CA ARG A 681 43.68 2.38 10.37
C ARG A 681 44.10 3.51 9.43
N ALA A 682 43.72 3.43 8.16
CA ALA A 682 44.06 4.42 7.14
C ALA A 682 42.80 4.99 6.50
N GLY A 683 42.91 6.14 5.85
CA GLY A 683 41.81 6.71 5.07
C GLY A 683 41.41 5.84 3.86
N PRO A 684 40.29 6.16 3.20
CA PRO A 684 39.73 5.36 2.11
C PRO A 684 40.48 5.54 0.77
N TRP A 685 41.79 5.73 0.81
CA TRP A 685 42.67 6.05 -0.32
C TRP A 685 43.53 4.84 -0.68
N PRO A 686 43.72 4.51 -1.97
CA PRO A 686 44.51 3.35 -2.37
C PRO A 686 45.99 3.56 -2.00
N SER A 687 46.61 2.52 -1.46
CA SER A 687 48.04 2.46 -1.22
C SER A 687 48.82 2.23 -2.52
N ALA A 688 50.14 2.42 -2.49
CA ALA A 688 51.01 2.07 -3.62
C ALA A 688 50.89 0.59 -4.04
N ILE A 689 50.59 -0.30 -3.08
CA ILE A 689 50.41 -1.73 -3.33
C ILE A 689 49.08 -1.98 -4.06
N ASP A 690 48.01 -1.30 -3.66
CA ASP A 690 46.70 -1.39 -4.32
C ASP A 690 46.79 -0.93 -5.78
N LEU A 691 47.48 0.18 -6.02
CA LEU A 691 47.72 0.70 -7.38
C LEU A 691 48.51 -0.29 -8.24
N SER A 692 49.52 -0.96 -7.66
CA SER A 692 50.30 -1.97 -8.38
C SER A 692 49.47 -3.23 -8.72
N THR A 693 48.59 -3.64 -7.81
CA THR A 693 47.68 -4.78 -8.01
C THR A 693 46.66 -4.48 -9.11
N VAL A 694 46.06 -3.28 -9.07
CA VAL A 694 45.16 -2.80 -10.12
C VAL A 694 45.87 -2.74 -11.47
N ALA A 695 47.11 -2.24 -11.52
CA ALA A 695 47.88 -2.18 -12.76
C ALA A 695 48.13 -3.58 -13.35
N GLN A 696 48.46 -4.57 -12.53
CA GLN A 696 48.63 -5.96 -12.97
C GLN A 696 47.34 -6.59 -13.51
N LEU A 697 46.19 -6.31 -12.87
CA LEU A 697 44.90 -6.79 -13.34
C LEU A 697 44.49 -6.16 -14.68
N LEU A 698 44.86 -4.90 -14.92
CA LEU A 698 44.61 -4.23 -16.20
C LEU A 698 45.58 -4.69 -17.31
N ASP A 699 46.80 -5.09 -16.97
CA ASP A 699 47.81 -5.59 -17.92
C ASP A 699 47.66 -7.09 -18.25
N GLY A 700 47.12 -7.88 -17.32
CA GLY A 700 47.08 -9.35 -17.40
C GLY A 700 45.83 -9.94 -18.04
N THR A 701 44.80 -9.13 -18.36
CA THR A 701 43.54 -9.66 -18.87
C THR A 701 43.46 -9.61 -20.41
N GLU A 702 43.27 -10.77 -21.06
CA GLU A 702 42.64 -10.87 -22.39
C GLU A 702 41.15 -10.40 -22.38
N SER A 703 40.68 -9.87 -21.25
CA SER A 703 39.32 -9.41 -21.04
C SER A 703 39.04 -8.11 -21.79
N SER A 704 37.88 -8.04 -22.44
CA SER A 704 37.33 -6.84 -23.09
C SER A 704 37.00 -5.69 -22.12
N ARG A 705 37.25 -5.86 -20.81
CA ARG A 705 36.87 -4.92 -19.74
C ARG A 705 37.71 -3.65 -19.78
N ARG A 706 37.03 -2.52 -20.01
CA ARG A 706 37.65 -1.19 -20.14
C ARG A 706 37.75 -0.44 -18.81
N THR A 707 36.98 -0.83 -17.79
CA THR A 707 36.80 -0.08 -16.54
C THR A 707 36.87 -1.03 -15.34
N LEU A 708 37.69 -0.70 -14.34
CA LEU A 708 37.83 -1.43 -13.08
C LEU A 708 37.46 -0.50 -11.90
N VAL A 709 36.73 -1.03 -10.93
CA VAL A 709 36.29 -0.30 -9.74
C VAL A 709 36.97 -0.87 -8.49
N LEU A 710 37.49 0.03 -7.64
CA LEU A 710 38.01 -0.29 -6.32
C LEU A 710 37.23 0.50 -5.27
N LEU A 711 36.61 -0.20 -4.32
CA LEU A 711 35.98 0.41 -3.15
C LEU A 711 36.84 0.19 -1.90
N ILE A 712 37.05 1.24 -1.12
CA ILE A 712 37.81 1.15 0.13
C ILE A 712 36.94 1.62 1.30
N LEU A 713 36.67 0.72 2.24
CA LEU A 713 35.93 1.01 3.46
C LEU A 713 36.89 1.30 4.61
N SER A 714 36.89 2.52 5.14
CA SER A 714 37.82 2.99 6.16
C SER A 714 37.14 3.24 7.51
N GLY A 715 37.78 2.82 8.59
CA GLY A 715 37.29 3.00 9.96
C GLY A 715 36.62 1.77 10.57
N ASP A 716 36.04 1.96 11.76
CA ASP A 716 35.38 0.88 12.53
C ASP A 716 34.04 0.49 11.88
N PRO A 717 33.83 -0.79 11.51
CA PRO A 717 32.61 -1.24 10.86
C PRO A 717 31.33 -1.18 11.74
N ASP A 718 31.47 -1.04 13.06
CA ASP A 718 30.36 -0.81 13.98
C ASP A 718 30.03 0.68 14.17
N SER A 719 30.85 1.58 13.59
CA SER A 719 30.63 3.02 13.57
C SER A 719 30.08 3.50 12.21
N ASP A 720 30.41 4.72 11.80
CA ASP A 720 30.09 5.31 10.50
C ASP A 720 31.35 5.31 9.59
N PRO A 721 31.73 4.15 8.99
CA PRO A 721 32.94 4.04 8.19
C PRO A 721 32.82 4.78 6.86
N LEU A 722 33.92 5.41 6.46
CA LEU A 722 34.05 6.17 5.23
C LEU A 722 34.24 5.24 4.03
N LEU A 723 33.49 5.46 2.95
CA LEU A 723 33.63 4.69 1.70
C LEU A 723 34.29 5.55 0.61
N GLY A 724 35.45 5.12 0.11
CA GLY A 724 36.11 5.70 -1.05
C GLY A 724 35.87 4.88 -2.31
N ALA A 725 35.54 5.54 -3.41
CA ALA A 725 35.32 4.90 -4.71
C ALA A 725 36.36 5.35 -5.74
N HIS A 726 37.10 4.40 -6.31
CA HIS A 726 38.20 4.65 -7.24
C HIS A 726 37.96 3.90 -8.55
N VAL A 727 38.06 4.61 -9.68
CA VAL A 727 37.74 4.06 -11.00
C VAL A 727 38.96 4.16 -11.91
N PHE A 728 39.39 3.01 -12.42
CA PHE A 728 40.57 2.85 -13.28
C PHE A 728 40.15 2.44 -14.69
N ARG A 729 40.89 2.92 -15.70
CA ARG A 729 40.58 2.68 -17.11
C ARG A 729 41.83 2.37 -17.92
N THR A 730 41.75 1.39 -18.82
CA THR A 730 42.82 1.14 -19.80
C THR A 730 42.86 2.22 -20.88
N LYS A 731 44.05 2.75 -21.20
CA LYS A 731 44.28 3.60 -22.39
C LYS A 731 44.67 2.70 -23.56
N LEU A 732 43.90 2.69 -24.63
CA LEU A 732 44.36 2.14 -25.92
C LEU A 732 45.53 2.99 -26.44
N ARG A 733 46.76 2.45 -26.41
CA ARG A 733 47.85 2.86 -27.30
C ARG A 733 48.63 1.64 -27.80
N PRO A 734 49.03 1.60 -29.08
CA PRO A 734 50.00 0.62 -29.54
C PRO A 734 51.38 0.98 -28.94
N ARG A 735 51.94 0.04 -28.18
CA ARG A 735 53.30 0.00 -27.61
C ARG A 735 53.68 1.06 -26.56
N CYS A 736 53.97 0.53 -25.36
CA CYS A 736 54.83 1.01 -24.29
C CYS A 736 54.50 2.32 -23.55
N VAL A 737 54.57 2.18 -22.21
CA VAL A 737 54.58 3.19 -21.13
C VAL A 737 53.21 3.77 -20.75
N TYR A 738 52.66 3.26 -19.65
CA TYR A 738 51.49 3.81 -18.96
C TYR A 738 51.89 4.88 -17.95
N TYR A 739 51.15 5.99 -17.94
CA TYR A 739 51.17 7.00 -16.90
C TYR A 739 49.82 6.99 -16.18
N ILE A 740 49.81 6.62 -14.89
CA ILE A 740 48.71 6.84 -13.95
C ILE A 740 48.76 8.32 -13.55
N LYS A 741 47.64 9.03 -13.56
CA LYS A 741 47.53 10.40 -13.04
C LYS A 741 46.49 10.40 -11.91
N GLU A 742 46.92 10.88 -10.74
CA GLU A 742 46.17 10.98 -9.47
C GLU A 742 45.09 12.10 -9.44
N ASP A 743 44.27 11.99 -8.38
CA ASP A 743 43.39 12.97 -7.69
C ASP A 743 42.00 13.23 -8.30
N VAL A 744 40.86 13.11 -7.58
CA VAL A 744 40.46 13.60 -6.23
C VAL A 744 39.29 12.72 -5.73
N SER A 745 39.13 12.55 -4.41
CA SER A 745 38.09 11.72 -3.78
C SER A 745 37.29 12.56 -2.77
N GLU A 746 35.97 12.34 -2.69
CA GLU A 746 35.11 12.87 -1.63
C GLU A 746 34.55 11.74 -0.78
N THR A 747 34.31 12.06 0.50
CA THR A 747 33.97 11.14 1.57
C THR A 747 32.45 11.05 1.73
N ILE A 748 31.89 9.83 1.71
CA ILE A 748 30.47 9.57 1.93
C ILE A 748 30.21 9.35 3.43
N SER A 749 29.34 10.16 4.05
CA SER A 749 28.82 9.96 5.42
C SER A 749 27.66 8.96 5.42
N VAL A 750 27.64 8.02 6.36
CA VAL A 750 26.64 6.94 6.42
C VAL A 750 25.87 6.96 7.74
N GLU A 751 24.77 7.72 7.76
CA GLU A 751 23.84 7.62 8.88
C GLU A 751 23.15 6.24 8.95
N PRO A 752 22.94 5.68 10.15
CA PRO A 752 22.31 4.38 10.32
C PRO A 752 20.81 4.40 9.99
N ALA A 753 20.38 3.45 9.16
CA ALA A 753 19.00 3.25 8.75
C ALA A 753 18.07 2.72 9.88
N PRO A 754 16.84 3.26 10.05
CA PRO A 754 15.81 2.64 10.90
C PRO A 754 15.00 1.52 10.20
N VAL A 755 14.32 0.75 11.06
CA VAL A 755 13.92 -0.67 11.03
C VAL A 755 12.98 -1.13 9.90
N ASN A 756 13.31 -2.28 9.30
CA ASN A 756 12.55 -3.05 8.30
C ASN A 756 11.20 -3.60 8.84
N PRO A 757 10.21 -3.94 7.98
CA PRO A 757 9.03 -4.69 8.40
C PRO A 757 9.40 -6.01 9.09
N ARG A 758 8.64 -6.38 10.14
CA ARG A 758 8.86 -7.58 10.97
C ARG A 758 8.18 -8.79 10.35
N ASP A 759 8.83 -9.43 9.39
CA ASP A 759 8.26 -10.46 8.50
C ASP A 759 8.97 -11.82 8.56
N VAL A 760 10.04 -11.95 9.35
CA VAL A 760 10.83 -13.20 9.44
C VAL A 760 10.52 -13.96 10.74
N GLY A 761 10.28 -15.26 10.62
CA GLY A 761 10.22 -16.19 11.75
C GLY A 761 11.50 -17.02 11.88
N LEU A 762 12.05 -17.15 13.08
CA LEU A 762 13.26 -17.94 13.35
C LEU A 762 12.93 -19.18 14.19
N ALA A 763 13.24 -20.36 13.66
CA ALA A 763 13.11 -21.65 14.35
C ALA A 763 14.49 -22.18 14.75
N LEU A 764 14.69 -22.51 16.03
CA LEU A 764 15.96 -22.99 16.57
C LEU A 764 15.80 -24.36 17.19
N SER A 765 16.38 -25.38 16.55
CA SER A 765 16.23 -26.76 17.00
C SER A 765 16.98 -27.08 18.29
N GLY A 766 16.60 -28.21 18.92
CA GLY A 766 17.33 -28.81 20.04
C GLY A 766 18.66 -29.48 19.66
N GLY A 767 19.49 -29.74 20.67
CA GLY A 767 20.80 -30.41 20.51
C GLY A 767 21.88 -30.09 21.56
N GLY A 768 21.53 -29.58 22.74
CA GLY A 768 22.48 -29.31 23.83
C GLY A 768 23.49 -28.18 23.53
N SER A 769 24.71 -28.27 24.06
CA SER A 769 25.76 -27.25 23.84
C SER A 769 26.16 -27.10 22.37
N ARG A 770 26.14 -28.19 21.59
CA ARG A 770 26.36 -28.17 20.15
C ARG A 770 25.35 -27.28 19.43
N ALA A 771 24.08 -27.35 19.81
CA ALA A 771 23.05 -26.50 19.25
C ALA A 771 23.29 -25.02 19.59
N ILE A 772 23.70 -24.71 20.82
CA ILE A 772 24.05 -23.33 21.20
C ILE A 772 25.19 -22.80 20.32
N ALA A 773 26.26 -23.58 20.11
CA ALA A 773 27.39 -23.18 19.28
C ALA A 773 27.01 -23.01 17.79
N PHE A 774 26.25 -23.95 17.22
CA PHE A 774 25.81 -23.86 15.83
C PHE A 774 24.89 -22.66 15.62
N HIS A 775 23.90 -22.49 16.50
CA HIS A 775 22.96 -21.37 16.43
C HIS A 775 23.65 -20.03 16.67
N LEU A 776 24.72 -19.94 17.49
CA LEU A 776 25.53 -18.73 17.59
C LEU A 776 26.05 -18.29 16.21
N GLY A 777 26.55 -19.24 15.43
CA GLY A 777 26.91 -19.02 14.02
C GLY A 777 25.75 -18.50 13.18
N CYS A 778 24.57 -19.14 13.31
CA CYS A 778 23.36 -18.67 12.63
C CYS A 778 23.00 -17.22 13.05
N PHE A 779 23.04 -16.90 14.33
CA PHE A 779 22.78 -15.54 14.84
C PHE A 779 23.79 -14.53 14.29
N ARG A 780 25.07 -14.88 14.17
CA ARG A 780 26.09 -14.01 13.54
C ARG A 780 25.72 -13.69 12.11
N ALA A 781 25.40 -14.72 11.31
CA ALA A 781 24.98 -14.52 9.92
C ALA A 781 23.70 -13.67 9.83
N LEU A 782 22.70 -13.93 10.66
CA LEU A 782 21.44 -13.16 10.67
C LEU A 782 21.64 -11.71 11.12
N ASN A 783 22.56 -11.46 12.06
CA ASN A 783 22.91 -10.11 12.49
C ASN A 783 23.59 -9.35 11.36
N ASP A 784 24.57 -9.99 10.74
CA ASP A 784 25.37 -9.45 9.65
C ASP A 784 24.49 -9.11 8.43
N LEU A 785 23.49 -9.94 8.12
CA LEU A 785 22.50 -9.69 7.08
C LEU A 785 21.39 -8.68 7.48
N GLY A 786 21.40 -8.16 8.72
CA GLY A 786 20.36 -7.26 9.23
C GLY A 786 18.99 -7.94 9.48
N LEU A 787 18.92 -9.26 9.41
CA LEU A 787 17.68 -10.04 9.54
C LEU A 787 17.21 -10.17 10.99
N LEU A 788 18.10 -10.03 11.98
CA LEU A 788 17.68 -10.00 13.39
C LEU A 788 16.67 -8.87 13.68
N ALA A 789 16.80 -7.73 12.99
CA ALA A 789 15.87 -6.61 13.11
C ALA A 789 14.51 -6.87 12.45
N ARG A 790 14.42 -7.84 11.52
CA ARG A 790 13.18 -8.28 10.85
C ARG A 790 12.45 -9.39 11.59
N LEU A 791 13.04 -9.96 12.65
CA LEU A 791 12.43 -11.07 13.35
C LEU A 791 11.12 -10.67 14.01
N GLN A 792 10.03 -11.32 13.61
CA GLN A 792 8.72 -11.27 14.26
C GLN A 792 8.72 -12.18 15.50
N VAL A 793 9.22 -13.41 15.37
CA VAL A 793 9.19 -14.41 16.44
C VAL A 793 10.41 -15.33 16.42
N ILE A 794 10.93 -15.67 17.60
CA ILE A 794 11.88 -16.78 17.79
C ILE A 794 11.18 -17.95 18.46
N SER A 795 11.08 -19.07 17.77
CA SER A 795 10.58 -20.33 18.30
C SER A 795 11.75 -21.31 18.51
N SER A 796 11.86 -21.90 19.69
CA SER A 796 13.05 -22.67 20.05
C SER A 796 12.74 -23.94 20.83
N VAL A 797 13.69 -24.88 20.79
CA VAL A 797 13.64 -26.18 21.48
C VAL A 797 14.98 -26.48 22.17
N SER A 798 14.94 -27.04 23.38
CA SER A 798 16.08 -27.59 24.12
C SER A 798 17.29 -26.64 24.19
N GLY A 799 18.47 -27.07 23.73
CA GLY A 799 19.67 -26.22 23.64
C GLY A 799 19.45 -24.91 22.87
N GLY A 800 18.62 -24.91 21.83
CA GLY A 800 18.21 -23.69 21.12
C GLY A 800 17.45 -22.70 22.00
N SER A 801 16.71 -23.18 23.00
CA SER A 801 16.00 -22.30 23.95
C SER A 801 16.94 -21.54 24.87
N VAL A 802 18.15 -22.05 25.14
CA VAL A 802 19.14 -21.34 25.97
C VAL A 802 19.60 -20.08 25.26
N ILE A 803 20.10 -20.21 24.02
CA ILE A 803 20.61 -19.07 23.24
C ILE A 803 19.48 -18.11 22.82
N ALA A 804 18.29 -18.64 22.44
CA ALA A 804 17.12 -17.82 22.15
C ALA A 804 16.74 -16.91 23.31
N ALA A 805 16.72 -17.47 24.53
CA ALA A 805 16.40 -16.70 25.73
C ALA A 805 17.50 -15.71 26.09
N MET A 806 18.78 -16.07 25.93
CA MET A 806 19.90 -15.13 26.15
C MET A 806 19.81 -13.92 25.22
N TYR A 807 19.40 -14.11 23.96
CA TYR A 807 19.25 -13.02 22.99
C TYR A 807 18.01 -12.14 23.29
N ALA A 808 16.84 -12.78 23.47
CA ALA A 808 15.57 -12.09 23.52
C ALA A 808 15.32 -11.33 24.85
N TYR A 809 15.86 -11.82 25.96
CA TYR A 809 15.67 -11.24 27.30
C TYR A 809 16.88 -10.41 27.76
N SER A 810 17.65 -9.88 26.80
CA SER A 810 18.81 -9.01 27.00
C SER A 810 18.72 -7.81 26.06
N SER A 811 18.98 -6.60 26.57
CA SER A 811 19.02 -5.35 25.80
C SER A 811 20.42 -4.97 25.32
N GLU A 812 21.40 -5.86 25.49
CA GLU A 812 22.81 -5.60 25.16
C GLU A 812 23.07 -5.54 23.63
N SER A 813 24.24 -5.04 23.24
CA SER A 813 24.66 -5.05 21.83
C SER A 813 24.82 -6.48 21.31
N PHE A 814 24.81 -6.69 19.99
CA PHE A 814 25.02 -8.05 19.46
C PHE A 814 26.42 -8.59 19.83
N SER A 815 27.43 -7.73 19.89
CA SER A 815 28.80 -8.10 20.27
C SER A 815 28.85 -8.62 21.71
N ASP A 816 28.25 -7.90 22.67
CA ASP A 816 28.20 -8.33 24.08
C ASP A 816 27.43 -9.66 24.24
N PHE A 817 26.36 -9.84 23.46
CA PHE A 817 25.60 -11.09 23.42
C PHE A 817 26.48 -12.26 22.93
N ASP A 818 27.23 -12.06 21.85
CA ASP A 818 28.14 -13.05 21.27
C ASP A 818 29.18 -13.50 22.31
N ASP A 819 29.89 -12.54 22.91
CA ASP A 819 30.92 -12.78 23.92
C ASP A 819 30.38 -13.55 25.12
N ARG A 820 29.17 -13.21 25.59
CA ARG A 820 28.53 -13.90 26.71
C ARG A 820 28.15 -15.34 26.37
N VAL A 821 27.71 -15.63 25.13
CA VAL A 821 27.44 -17.01 24.68
C VAL A 821 28.73 -17.80 24.55
N VAL A 822 29.79 -17.19 24.01
CA VAL A 822 31.12 -17.80 23.94
C VAL A 822 31.64 -18.13 25.34
N GLU A 823 31.56 -17.21 26.29
CA GLU A 823 31.96 -17.44 27.68
C GLU A 823 31.19 -18.61 28.30
N LEU A 824 29.87 -18.65 28.10
CA LEU A 824 29.01 -19.73 28.58
C LEU A 824 29.45 -21.11 28.05
N LEU A 825 29.70 -21.22 26.75
CA LEU A 825 30.14 -22.46 26.11
C LEU A 825 31.54 -22.88 26.57
N ARG A 826 32.44 -21.91 26.75
CA ARG A 826 33.84 -22.15 27.19
C ARG A 826 33.91 -22.57 28.65
N ARG A 827 33.07 -21.99 29.51
CA ARG A 827 32.97 -22.36 30.93
C ARG A 827 32.22 -23.70 31.11
N GLY A 828 31.17 -23.91 30.32
CA GLY A 828 30.23 -25.03 30.45
C GLY A 828 29.32 -24.89 31.68
N LEU A 829 28.15 -25.54 31.65
CA LEU A 829 27.19 -25.55 32.76
C LEU A 829 27.21 -26.85 33.57
N GLN A 830 27.85 -27.91 33.07
CA GLN A 830 27.80 -29.24 33.67
C GLN A 830 28.27 -29.27 35.13
N ARG A 831 29.36 -28.56 35.46
CA ARG A 831 29.90 -28.51 36.83
C ARG A 831 28.92 -27.87 37.81
N ASP A 832 28.27 -26.77 37.39
CA ASP A 832 27.30 -26.05 38.21
C ASP A 832 26.01 -26.87 38.42
N ILE A 833 25.54 -27.57 37.37
CA ILE A 833 24.39 -28.48 37.44
C ILE A 833 24.66 -29.63 38.42
N VAL A 834 25.85 -30.24 38.36
CA VAL A 834 26.23 -31.34 39.27
C VAL A 834 26.29 -30.85 40.71
N ARG A 835 26.92 -29.69 40.94
CA ARG A 835 27.01 -29.06 42.27
C ARG A 835 25.62 -28.78 42.85
N GLU A 836 24.73 -28.19 42.07
CA GLU A 836 23.37 -27.88 42.53
C GLU A 836 22.53 -29.16 42.72
N THR A 837 22.72 -30.19 41.90
CA THR A 837 22.07 -31.50 42.07
C THR A 837 22.45 -32.13 43.41
N LEU A 838 23.73 -32.07 43.80
CA LEU A 838 24.20 -32.57 45.09
C LEU A 838 23.64 -31.75 46.26
N ARG A 839 23.59 -30.42 46.12
CA ARG A 839 22.98 -29.51 47.12
C ARG A 839 21.50 -29.81 47.34
N LEU A 840 20.72 -29.91 46.28
CA LEU A 840 19.29 -30.22 46.34
C LEU A 840 19.02 -31.62 46.93
N ARG A 841 19.86 -32.61 46.62
CA ARG A 841 19.78 -33.95 47.24
C ARG A 841 20.08 -33.93 48.75
N ALA A 842 20.99 -33.08 49.22
CA ALA A 842 21.29 -32.93 50.64
C ALA A 842 20.09 -32.32 51.41
N ILE A 843 19.43 -31.31 50.85
CA ILE A 843 18.21 -30.69 51.40
C ILE A 843 17.04 -31.70 51.40
N GLY A 844 16.91 -32.53 50.38
CA GLY A 844 15.89 -33.59 50.34
C GLY A 844 16.07 -34.68 51.40
N LYS A 845 17.30 -34.93 51.88
CA LYS A 845 17.58 -35.89 52.97
C LYS A 845 17.14 -35.34 54.34
N THR A 846 17.28 -34.05 54.61
CA THR A 846 16.82 -33.42 55.86
C THR A 846 15.29 -33.31 55.93
N ALA A 847 14.61 -33.06 54.80
CA ALA A 847 13.15 -33.07 54.73
C ALA A 847 12.54 -34.48 54.93
N ARG A 848 13.22 -35.54 54.46
CA ARG A 848 12.81 -36.94 54.72
C ARG A 848 12.96 -37.35 56.20
N ALA A 849 13.91 -36.77 56.92
CA ALA A 849 14.10 -37.02 58.35
C ALA A 849 12.96 -36.45 59.21
N GLN A 850 12.28 -35.39 58.76
CA GLN A 850 11.11 -34.83 59.48
C GLN A 850 9.81 -35.62 59.25
N VAL A 851 9.68 -36.37 58.14
CA VAL A 851 8.50 -37.22 57.87
C VAL A 851 8.56 -38.54 58.67
N LEU A 852 9.75 -38.98 59.09
CA LEU A 852 9.94 -40.21 59.88
C LEU A 852 9.67 -40.03 61.39
N ILE A 853 9.50 -38.78 61.89
CA ILE A 853 9.13 -38.51 63.29
C ILE A 853 7.62 -38.68 63.52
N GLY A 854 6.79 -38.66 62.47
CA GLY A 854 5.34 -38.88 62.57
C GLY A 854 4.87 -40.34 62.51
N ALA A 855 5.79 -41.31 62.39
CA ALA A 855 5.45 -42.74 62.21
C ALA A 855 5.52 -43.56 63.51
N ALA A 856 5.29 -42.93 64.66
CA ALA A 856 5.27 -43.58 65.98
C ALA A 856 3.85 -44.02 66.41
N SER A 857 3.03 -44.53 65.48
CA SER A 857 1.76 -45.18 65.80
C SER A 857 1.56 -46.40 64.91
N ILE A 858 2.43 -47.38 65.12
CA ILE A 858 2.21 -48.75 64.66
C ILE A 858 1.25 -49.38 65.66
N THR A 859 0.01 -49.64 65.26
CA THR A 859 -0.80 -50.65 65.93
C THR A 859 -1.71 -51.36 64.94
N ARG A 860 -1.52 -52.68 64.90
CA ARG A 860 -2.46 -53.75 64.54
C ARG A 860 -2.76 -54.06 63.06
N SER A 861 -2.29 -55.27 62.73
CA SER A 861 -3.08 -56.36 62.13
C SER A 861 -2.98 -56.57 60.62
N LEU A 862 -1.99 -57.39 60.27
CA LEU A 862 -2.10 -58.42 59.24
C LEU A 862 -3.16 -59.45 59.67
N THR A 863 -4.33 -59.50 59.02
CA THR A 863 -5.09 -60.75 58.76
C THR A 863 -6.29 -60.52 57.83
N SER A 864 -6.45 -61.48 56.90
CA SER A 864 -7.67 -61.91 56.20
C SER A 864 -8.26 -61.09 55.05
N LEU A 865 -8.50 -61.82 53.96
CA LEU A 865 -9.35 -61.51 52.81
C LEU A 865 -10.77 -61.07 53.23
N SER A 866 -11.31 -60.03 52.60
CA SER A 866 -12.51 -60.12 51.74
C SER A 866 -13.07 -58.75 51.33
N ARG A 867 -13.43 -58.67 50.04
CA ARG A 867 -14.39 -57.80 49.33
C ARG A 867 -14.58 -56.31 49.71
N ARG A 868 -14.41 -55.50 48.64
CA ARG A 868 -15.03 -54.19 48.33
C ARG A 868 -14.64 -53.01 49.22
N GLY A 869 -13.85 -52.11 48.65
CA GLY A 869 -13.66 -50.75 49.13
C GLY A 869 -13.13 -49.86 48.01
N THR A 870 -13.96 -48.94 47.56
CA THR A 870 -13.58 -47.71 46.86
C THR A 870 -12.47 -46.97 47.62
N GLY A 871 -11.41 -46.50 46.96
CA GLY A 871 -10.57 -45.44 47.53
C GLY A 871 -9.09 -45.41 47.14
N LEU A 872 -8.71 -44.30 46.51
CA LEU A 872 -7.39 -43.65 46.52
C LEU A 872 -6.21 -44.33 45.80
N TRP A 873 -6.10 -44.11 44.48
CA TRP A 873 -4.78 -43.84 43.91
C TRP A 873 -4.35 -42.45 44.40
N LYS A 874 -3.59 -42.38 45.51
CA LYS A 874 -2.98 -41.12 45.96
C LYS A 874 -2.03 -40.64 44.86
N THR A 875 -2.30 -39.45 44.32
CA THR A 875 -1.37 -38.75 43.43
C THR A 875 -0.01 -38.65 44.15
N PRO A 876 1.10 -39.12 43.56
CA PRO A 876 2.42 -39.02 44.21
C PRO A 876 2.75 -37.54 44.48
N PRO A 877 3.53 -37.19 45.52
CA PRO A 877 3.90 -35.79 45.76
C PRO A 877 4.64 -35.18 44.55
N VAL A 878 4.56 -33.85 44.39
CA VAL A 878 5.31 -33.12 43.36
C VAL A 878 6.80 -33.33 43.57
N ARG A 879 7.52 -33.70 42.51
CA ARG A 879 8.97 -33.93 42.59
C ARG A 879 9.71 -32.60 42.63
N THR A 880 10.10 -32.20 43.84
CA THR A 880 10.85 -30.97 44.10
C THR A 880 12.37 -31.14 44.03
N PHE A 881 12.89 -32.35 43.80
CA PHE A 881 14.34 -32.63 43.73
C PHE A 881 14.68 -33.52 42.53
N SER A 882 15.35 -32.95 41.51
CA SER A 882 15.82 -33.67 40.32
C SER A 882 17.00 -32.96 39.64
N ARG A 883 17.64 -33.61 38.65
CA ARG A 883 18.69 -32.98 37.81
C ARG A 883 18.14 -31.80 36.99
N SER A 884 16.88 -31.87 36.55
CA SER A 884 16.22 -30.81 35.81
C SER A 884 15.88 -29.62 36.72
N GLU A 885 15.58 -29.88 37.99
CA GLU A 885 15.40 -28.85 39.01
C GLU A 885 16.71 -28.12 39.31
N ALA A 886 17.81 -28.87 39.41
CA ALA A 886 19.14 -28.29 39.55
C ALA A 886 19.53 -27.45 38.33
N PHE A 887 19.22 -27.92 37.11
CA PHE A 887 19.46 -27.16 35.89
C PHE A 887 18.66 -25.86 35.87
N ARG A 888 17.36 -25.90 36.18
CA ARG A 888 16.51 -24.71 36.32
C ARG A 888 17.08 -23.70 37.32
N GLU A 889 17.54 -24.16 38.48
CA GLU A 889 18.09 -23.27 39.50
C GLU A 889 19.44 -22.66 39.09
N VAL A 890 20.27 -23.39 38.33
CA VAL A 890 21.47 -22.83 37.69
C VAL A 890 21.05 -21.73 36.72
N LEU A 891 20.14 -22.00 35.78
CA LEU A 891 19.64 -21.01 34.81
C LEU A 891 19.07 -19.75 35.50
N ARG A 892 18.29 -19.94 36.57
CA ARG A 892 17.73 -18.85 37.38
C ARG A 892 18.83 -17.99 38.01
N ARG A 893 19.89 -18.59 38.55
CA ARG A 893 20.96 -17.83 39.22
C ARG A 893 21.93 -17.18 38.24
N SER A 894 22.30 -17.88 37.16
CA SER A 894 23.41 -17.48 36.30
C SER A 894 23.00 -16.72 35.05
N LEU A 895 21.78 -16.91 34.53
CA LEU A 895 21.38 -16.34 33.23
C LEU A 895 20.12 -15.47 33.32
N PHE A 896 19.02 -15.98 33.88
CA PHE A 896 17.69 -15.38 33.67
C PHE A 896 17.03 -14.77 34.91
N ARG A 897 17.61 -14.92 36.11
CA ARG A 897 17.00 -14.41 37.36
C ARG A 897 15.52 -14.82 37.46
N ASN A 898 14.64 -13.95 37.95
CA ASN A 898 13.21 -14.18 38.00
C ASN A 898 12.46 -13.53 36.80
N THR A 899 13.10 -13.45 35.62
CA THR A 899 12.48 -12.86 34.42
C THR A 899 11.28 -13.69 33.96
N LEU A 900 10.18 -13.02 33.65
CA LEU A 900 8.96 -13.64 33.13
C LEU A 900 9.00 -13.73 31.61
N MET A 901 8.29 -14.69 31.03
CA MET A 901 8.18 -14.87 29.58
C MET A 901 7.62 -13.64 28.86
N ARG A 902 6.79 -12.83 29.53
CA ARG A 902 6.22 -11.61 28.94
C ARG A 902 7.21 -10.43 28.88
N ASP A 903 8.32 -10.50 29.64
CA ASP A 903 9.26 -9.39 29.82
C ASP A 903 10.41 -9.47 28.77
N VAL A 904 10.05 -9.63 27.50
CA VAL A 904 11.04 -9.65 26.39
C VAL A 904 11.73 -8.28 26.31
N ALA A 905 13.06 -8.27 26.25
CA ALA A 905 13.86 -7.04 26.31
C ALA A 905 14.14 -6.43 24.92
N ARG A 906 13.94 -7.19 23.85
CA ARG A 906 14.10 -6.73 22.46
C ARG A 906 12.77 -6.21 21.94
N ASP A 907 12.77 -4.96 21.46
CA ASP A 907 11.57 -4.31 20.95
C ASP A 907 10.88 -5.13 19.85
N SER A 908 9.56 -5.29 20.01
CA SER A 908 8.66 -5.93 19.05
C SER A 908 9.04 -7.37 18.64
N LEU A 909 9.88 -8.04 19.44
CA LEU A 909 10.23 -9.44 19.26
C LEU A 909 9.35 -10.35 20.10
N GLU A 910 8.78 -11.38 19.49
CA GLU A 910 8.01 -12.41 20.20
C GLU A 910 8.87 -13.66 20.41
N THR A 911 8.61 -14.41 21.48
CA THR A 911 9.33 -15.65 21.76
C THR A 911 8.40 -16.81 22.08
N VAL A 912 8.79 -18.00 21.64
CA VAL A 912 8.14 -19.27 21.97
C VAL A 912 9.20 -20.31 22.33
N ILE A 913 9.14 -20.79 23.57
CA ILE A 913 9.95 -21.92 24.04
C ILE A 913 9.04 -23.14 24.13
N ASN A 914 9.35 -24.16 23.32
CA ASN A 914 8.49 -25.32 23.17
C ASN A 914 8.88 -26.43 24.17
N ALA A 915 7.88 -26.97 24.87
CA ALA A 915 7.98 -28.12 25.74
C ALA A 915 6.85 -29.12 25.42
N THR A 916 6.92 -30.32 26.01
CA THR A 916 5.90 -31.36 25.82
C THR A 916 5.28 -31.73 27.16
N GLU A 917 3.95 -31.69 27.27
CA GLU A 917 3.25 -32.20 28.45
C GLU A 917 3.04 -33.71 28.31
N LEU A 918 3.72 -34.49 29.16
CA LEU A 918 3.81 -35.94 29.02
C LEU A 918 2.53 -36.70 29.35
N ARG A 919 1.65 -36.15 30.18
CA ARG A 919 0.40 -36.81 30.57
C ARG A 919 -0.62 -36.75 29.45
N THR A 920 -0.55 -35.70 28.63
CA THR A 920 -1.52 -35.43 27.56
C THR A 920 -0.94 -35.62 26.17
N GLY A 921 0.38 -35.75 26.04
CA GLY A 921 1.07 -35.88 24.77
C GLY A 921 0.95 -34.63 23.89
N SER A 922 0.65 -33.48 24.47
CA SER A 922 0.39 -32.24 23.74
C SER A 922 1.53 -31.23 23.88
N ALA A 923 1.74 -30.40 22.86
CA ALA A 923 2.61 -29.25 22.94
C ALA A 923 2.23 -28.33 24.11
N PHE A 924 3.21 -28.00 24.93
CA PHE A 924 3.14 -26.99 25.97
C PHE A 924 4.09 -25.86 25.58
N ARG A 925 3.56 -24.66 25.35
CA ARG A 925 4.35 -23.55 24.82
C ARG A 925 4.47 -22.48 25.87
N PHE A 926 5.70 -22.10 26.19
CA PHE A 926 5.96 -20.88 26.93
C PHE A 926 6.14 -19.77 25.91
N GLY A 927 5.16 -18.88 25.77
CA GLY A 927 5.22 -17.77 24.83
C GLY A 927 5.17 -16.43 25.55
N SER A 928 5.79 -15.41 24.96
CA SER A 928 5.74 -14.02 25.43
C SER A 928 4.32 -13.46 25.46
N ARG A 929 3.50 -13.79 24.46
CA ARG A 929 2.06 -13.43 24.44
C ARG A 929 1.23 -14.26 25.40
N GLN A 930 1.52 -15.55 25.48
CA GLN A 930 0.78 -16.51 26.29
C GLN A 930 1.60 -17.79 26.51
N SER A 931 1.57 -18.30 27.74
CA SER A 931 2.16 -19.60 28.08
C SER A 931 1.06 -20.62 28.39
N GLY A 932 1.25 -21.89 28.06
CA GLY A 932 0.30 -22.97 28.36
C GLY A 932 0.06 -23.94 27.20
N CYS A 933 -1.08 -24.63 27.24
CA CYS A 933 -1.48 -25.58 26.20
C CYS A 933 -2.98 -25.50 25.94
N TRP A 934 -3.42 -25.92 24.75
CA TRP A 934 -4.83 -25.86 24.35
C TRP A 934 -5.76 -26.61 25.32
N ARG A 935 -5.26 -27.67 25.99
CA ARG A 935 -6.05 -28.51 26.89
C ARG A 935 -6.36 -27.84 28.22
N PHE A 936 -5.34 -27.25 28.85
CA PHE A 936 -5.46 -26.64 30.19
C PHE A 936 -5.78 -25.14 30.13
N GLY A 937 -5.43 -24.46 29.04
CA GLY A 937 -5.60 -23.02 28.87
C GLY A 937 -4.27 -22.27 29.01
N ARG A 938 -4.36 -20.98 29.35
CA ARG A 938 -3.19 -20.09 29.53
C ARG A 938 -2.70 -20.14 30.97
N VAL A 939 -1.42 -20.33 31.21
CA VAL A 939 -0.80 -20.15 32.54
C VAL A 939 -0.95 -18.68 32.96
N ALA A 940 -1.21 -18.45 34.25
CA ALA A 940 -1.22 -17.12 34.83
C ALA A 940 0.12 -16.41 34.55
N ALA A 941 0.08 -15.17 34.06
CA ALA A 941 1.26 -14.51 33.48
C ALA A 941 2.40 -14.33 34.50
N GLU A 942 2.08 -14.20 35.78
CA GLU A 942 3.02 -14.08 36.89
C GLU A 942 3.75 -15.39 37.26
N GLU A 943 3.34 -16.54 36.70
CA GLU A 943 3.93 -17.85 37.00
C GLU A 943 4.83 -18.39 35.87
N ALA A 944 4.87 -17.72 34.71
CA ALA A 944 5.62 -18.17 33.54
C ALA A 944 7.06 -17.60 33.53
N PHE A 945 8.00 -18.25 34.21
CA PHE A 945 9.41 -17.84 34.25
C PHE A 945 10.22 -18.39 33.07
N VAL A 946 11.15 -17.56 32.55
CA VAL A 946 12.07 -17.96 31.46
C VAL A 946 12.94 -19.15 31.86
N ALA A 947 13.47 -19.17 33.09
CA ALA A 947 14.27 -20.28 33.59
C ALA A 947 13.49 -21.61 33.62
N ASP A 948 12.20 -21.56 33.95
CA ASP A 948 11.31 -22.72 33.98
C ASP A 948 11.00 -23.20 32.55
N ALA A 949 10.78 -22.26 31.62
CA ALA A 949 10.56 -22.55 30.20
C ALA A 949 11.78 -23.25 29.56
N VAL A 950 12.98 -22.68 29.73
CA VAL A 950 14.22 -23.25 29.18
C VAL A 950 14.54 -24.61 29.82
N ALA A 951 14.37 -24.75 31.13
CA ALA A 951 14.60 -26.02 31.82
C ALA A 951 13.61 -27.11 31.39
N ALA A 952 12.34 -26.78 31.20
CA ALA A 952 11.33 -27.70 30.68
C ALA A 952 11.66 -28.13 29.24
N SER A 953 11.99 -27.17 28.38
CA SER A 953 12.35 -27.37 26.98
C SER A 953 13.61 -28.23 26.80
N ALA A 954 14.53 -28.23 27.78
CA ALA A 954 15.76 -29.03 27.75
C ALA A 954 15.69 -30.37 28.51
N ALA A 955 14.54 -30.70 29.13
CA ALA A 955 14.39 -31.90 29.95
C ALA A 955 14.24 -33.17 29.08
N TYR A 956 15.28 -33.52 28.32
CA TYR A 956 15.28 -34.61 27.35
C TYR A 956 15.14 -35.97 28.03
N PRO A 957 14.16 -36.82 27.65
CA PRO A 957 13.76 -38.02 28.41
C PRO A 957 14.88 -39.00 28.79
N VAL A 958 15.94 -39.07 27.97
CA VAL A 958 17.07 -39.98 28.18
C VAL A 958 18.08 -39.44 29.20
N LEU A 959 18.20 -38.12 29.34
CA LEU A 959 19.27 -37.47 30.11
C LEU A 959 18.75 -36.77 31.37
N LEU A 960 17.58 -36.12 31.26
CA LEU A 960 16.99 -35.28 32.28
C LEU A 960 15.54 -35.70 32.55
N PRO A 961 15.15 -35.95 33.82
CA PRO A 961 13.77 -36.26 34.15
C PRO A 961 12.83 -35.09 33.82
N ALA A 962 11.56 -35.37 33.48
CA ALA A 962 10.56 -34.31 33.25
C ALA A 962 10.44 -33.31 34.42
N LEU A 963 10.27 -32.03 34.14
CA LEU A 963 10.00 -31.01 35.14
C LEU A 963 8.56 -31.18 35.67
N ASP A 964 8.41 -31.19 36.99
CA ASP A 964 7.14 -31.44 37.68
C ASP A 964 6.70 -30.16 38.39
N ARG A 965 5.56 -29.59 37.95
CA ARG A 965 5.10 -28.25 38.35
C ARG A 965 3.60 -28.20 38.54
N GLU A 966 3.15 -27.25 39.34
CA GLU A 966 1.75 -26.86 39.42
C GLU A 966 1.62 -25.41 38.95
N TYR A 967 0.70 -25.17 38.03
CA TYR A 967 0.39 -23.83 37.51
C TYR A 967 -1.09 -23.55 37.69
N ARG A 968 -1.43 -22.27 37.89
CA ARG A 968 -2.79 -21.78 37.75
C ARG A 968 -3.07 -21.47 36.28
N PHE A 969 -4.13 -22.05 35.73
CA PHE A 969 -4.54 -21.81 34.34
C PHE A 969 -5.78 -20.92 34.25
N LEU A 970 -5.86 -20.13 33.19
CA LEU A 970 -6.99 -19.35 32.75
C LEU A 970 -7.60 -20.05 31.54
N LYS A 971 -8.87 -20.48 31.66
CA LYS A 971 -9.62 -21.13 30.58
C LYS A 971 -10.95 -20.42 30.38
N LYS A 972 -11.19 -19.90 29.17
CA LYS A 972 -12.37 -19.05 28.85
C LYS A 972 -12.57 -17.87 29.83
N GLY A 973 -11.49 -17.24 30.26
CA GLY A 973 -11.53 -16.10 31.18
C GLY A 973 -11.69 -16.43 32.67
N ALA A 974 -11.91 -17.71 33.03
CA ALA A 974 -11.99 -18.14 34.42
C ALA A 974 -10.65 -18.75 34.89
N ALA A 975 -10.19 -18.34 36.07
CA ALA A 975 -9.07 -18.97 36.75
C ALA A 975 -9.49 -20.35 37.27
N THR A 976 -8.65 -21.35 36.97
CA THR A 976 -8.78 -22.71 37.48
C THR A 976 -7.86 -22.89 38.70
N GLY A 977 -8.17 -23.88 39.53
CA GLY A 977 -7.28 -24.28 40.62
C GLY A 977 -5.91 -24.75 40.12
N PRO A 978 -4.91 -24.84 41.01
CA PRO A 978 -3.57 -25.30 40.66
C PRO A 978 -3.65 -26.67 39.99
N THR A 979 -3.13 -26.75 38.76
CA THR A 979 -3.12 -27.96 37.95
C THR A 979 -1.68 -28.41 37.74
N ARG A 980 -1.40 -29.65 38.12
CA ARG A 980 -0.09 -30.25 37.93
C ARG A 980 0.20 -30.55 36.46
N VAL A 981 1.42 -30.32 36.01
CA VAL A 981 1.93 -30.65 34.67
C VAL A 981 3.28 -31.38 34.78
N LEU A 982 3.51 -32.31 33.85
CA LEU A 982 4.79 -32.99 33.68
C LEU A 982 5.41 -32.60 32.34
N LEU A 983 6.39 -31.70 32.38
CA LEU A 983 6.97 -31.09 31.19
C LEU A 983 8.30 -31.75 30.83
N THR A 984 8.45 -32.17 29.59
CA THR A 984 9.71 -32.68 29.04
C THR A 984 10.11 -31.86 27.82
N ASP A 985 11.26 -32.18 27.24
CA ASP A 985 11.82 -31.52 26.07
C ASP A 985 10.79 -31.39 24.92
N GLY A 986 10.73 -30.20 24.32
CA GLY A 986 9.81 -29.89 23.23
C GLY A 986 10.04 -30.76 21.99
N GLY A 987 11.26 -31.27 21.81
CA GLY A 987 11.62 -32.14 20.71
C GLY A 987 10.81 -33.44 20.69
N VAL A 988 10.31 -33.91 21.84
CA VAL A 988 9.43 -35.09 21.92
C VAL A 988 8.17 -34.89 21.08
N PHE A 989 7.67 -33.66 20.99
CA PHE A 989 6.56 -33.28 20.13
C PHE A 989 7.06 -32.86 18.74
N GLU A 990 7.98 -31.89 18.66
CA GLU A 990 8.49 -31.32 17.40
C GLU A 990 9.81 -30.57 17.67
N ASN A 991 10.93 -31.02 17.10
CA ASN A 991 12.27 -30.55 17.47
C ASN A 991 12.78 -29.33 16.69
N LEU A 992 12.25 -29.04 15.51
CA LEU A 992 12.67 -27.90 14.70
C LEU A 992 12.05 -26.59 15.21
N GLY A 993 10.94 -26.67 15.94
CA GLY A 993 10.27 -25.51 16.52
C GLY A 993 9.47 -24.70 15.50
N VAL A 994 9.10 -25.28 14.36
CA VAL A 994 8.42 -24.59 13.25
C VAL A 994 6.92 -24.44 13.52
N SER A 995 6.32 -25.35 14.31
CA SER A 995 4.86 -25.41 14.46
C SER A 995 4.14 -24.11 14.90
N PRO A 996 4.74 -23.17 15.67
CA PRO A 996 4.11 -21.87 15.97
C PRO A 996 3.93 -20.95 14.77
N MET A 997 4.71 -21.17 13.70
CA MET A 997 4.78 -20.33 12.50
C MET A 997 4.10 -20.96 11.28
N GLU A 998 3.46 -22.12 11.44
CA GLU A 998 2.70 -22.75 10.36
C GLU A 998 1.39 -21.98 10.11
N PRO A 999 1.14 -21.52 8.86
CA PRO A 999 -0.08 -20.79 8.50
C PRO A 999 -1.32 -21.69 8.56
N GLY A 1000 -2.51 -21.07 8.58
CA GLY A 1000 -3.80 -21.79 8.63
C GLY A 1000 -4.23 -22.25 10.03
N ARG A 1001 -3.52 -21.85 11.09
CA ARG A 1001 -3.90 -22.15 12.48
C ARG A 1001 -4.81 -21.06 13.05
N GLU A 1002 -5.99 -21.46 13.52
CA GLU A 1002 -6.99 -20.56 14.12
C GLU A 1002 -6.54 -20.03 15.50
N PRO A 1003 -6.28 -18.71 15.68
CA PRO A 1003 -5.76 -18.15 16.93
C PRO A 1003 -6.72 -18.26 18.14
N SER A 1004 -8.02 -18.42 17.88
CA SER A 1004 -9.02 -18.62 18.93
C SER A 1004 -8.94 -20.00 19.60
N ILE A 1005 -8.32 -20.98 18.94
CA ILE A 1005 -8.17 -22.37 19.41
C ILE A 1005 -6.70 -22.70 19.71
N SER A 1006 -5.80 -22.22 18.85
CA SER A 1006 -4.36 -22.52 18.91
C SER A 1006 -3.60 -21.50 19.75
N THR A 1007 -2.73 -21.97 20.64
CA THR A 1007 -1.79 -21.10 21.34
C THR A 1007 -0.57 -20.80 20.46
N ASN A 1008 -0.06 -19.56 20.60
CA ASN A 1008 1.15 -19.05 19.96
C ASN A 1008 1.18 -19.33 18.45
N VAL A 1009 0.34 -18.59 17.73
CA VAL A 1009 0.24 -18.62 16.26
C VAL A 1009 0.85 -17.33 15.70
N PHE A 1010 1.76 -17.49 14.76
CA PHE A 1010 2.45 -16.43 14.06
C PHE A 1010 2.41 -16.74 12.56
N ASN A 1011 2.32 -15.70 11.73
CA ASN A 1011 2.26 -15.83 10.27
C ASN A 1011 3.40 -14.99 9.66
N PRO A 1012 4.66 -15.38 9.85
CA PRO A 1012 5.76 -14.72 9.16
C PRO A 1012 5.68 -14.99 7.66
N GLU A 1013 6.17 -14.06 6.86
CA GLU A 1013 6.25 -14.23 5.41
C GLU A 1013 7.39 -15.18 5.01
N TYR A 1014 8.47 -15.17 5.80
CA TYR A 1014 9.64 -16.03 5.62
C TYR A 1014 9.97 -16.81 6.89
N ILE A 1015 10.41 -18.07 6.74
CA ILE A 1015 10.84 -18.90 7.88
C ILE A 1015 12.30 -19.29 7.73
N ILE A 1016 13.13 -18.97 8.72
CA ILE A 1016 14.50 -19.45 8.83
C ILE A 1016 14.53 -20.53 9.90
N CYS A 1017 14.84 -21.76 9.51
CA CYS A 1017 14.92 -22.91 10.41
C CYS A 1017 16.38 -23.36 10.55
N CYS A 1018 16.95 -23.20 11.74
CA CYS A 1018 18.29 -23.67 12.08
C CYS A 1018 18.19 -25.02 12.78
N ASP A 1019 18.77 -26.06 12.18
CA ASP A 1019 18.75 -27.44 12.67
C ASP A 1019 20.17 -27.90 13.06
N ALA A 1020 20.38 -28.11 14.36
CA ALA A 1020 21.63 -28.60 14.94
C ALA A 1020 21.72 -30.15 15.04
N GLY A 1021 20.85 -30.87 14.33
CA GLY A 1021 20.85 -32.33 14.23
C GLY A 1021 22.06 -32.90 13.48
N ALA A 1022 22.47 -34.13 13.83
CA ALA A 1022 23.69 -34.76 13.31
C ALA A 1022 23.55 -35.46 11.93
N GLY A 1023 22.34 -35.58 11.37
CA GLY A 1023 22.13 -36.30 10.09
C GLY A 1023 21.67 -37.73 10.21
N LEU A 1024 21.88 -38.46 9.11
CA LEU A 1024 21.81 -39.93 9.06
C LEU A 1024 22.77 -40.52 10.09
N PHE A 1025 22.35 -41.62 10.71
CA PHE A 1025 23.24 -42.40 11.55
C PHE A 1025 24.31 -43.06 10.69
N ASP A 1026 25.55 -43.08 11.18
CA ASP A 1026 26.62 -43.84 10.54
C ASP A 1026 26.39 -45.35 10.77
N ASP A 1027 26.93 -46.18 9.87
CA ASP A 1027 26.70 -47.63 9.79
C ASP A 1027 27.33 -48.45 10.94
N ASP A 1028 28.03 -47.80 11.87
CA ASP A 1028 28.98 -48.45 12.78
C ASP A 1028 28.43 -48.88 14.16
N LYS A 1029 27.12 -48.72 14.45
CA LYS A 1029 26.56 -49.03 15.79
C LYS A 1029 25.34 -49.95 15.73
N TYR A 1030 25.55 -51.23 16.07
CA TYR A 1030 24.50 -52.25 16.18
C TYR A 1030 23.72 -52.15 17.51
N PRO A 1031 22.40 -51.83 17.51
CA PRO A 1031 21.60 -51.78 18.72
C PRO A 1031 21.15 -53.19 19.14
N MET A 1032 22.03 -53.95 19.80
CA MET A 1032 21.75 -55.37 20.10
C MET A 1032 20.96 -55.59 21.41
N CYS A 1033 21.12 -54.72 22.41
CA CYS A 1033 20.47 -54.90 23.73
C CYS A 1033 19.23 -54.01 23.88
N TRP A 1034 18.29 -54.41 24.76
CA TRP A 1034 16.99 -53.72 24.92
C TRP A 1034 17.10 -52.19 25.10
N PRO A 1035 17.99 -51.62 25.96
CA PRO A 1035 18.12 -50.18 26.09
C PRO A 1035 18.60 -49.48 24.81
N THR A 1036 19.58 -50.06 24.10
CA THR A 1036 20.07 -49.51 22.83
C THR A 1036 19.04 -49.62 21.71
N ARG A 1037 18.23 -50.69 21.68
CA ARG A 1037 17.10 -50.83 20.76
C ARG A 1037 16.03 -49.79 21.01
N MET A 1038 15.59 -49.61 22.26
CA MET A 1038 14.59 -48.60 22.61
C MET A 1038 15.06 -47.19 22.26
N CYS A 1039 16.33 -46.86 22.56
CA CYS A 1039 16.92 -45.58 22.18
C CYS A 1039 16.94 -45.39 20.66
N ARG A 1040 17.40 -46.41 19.90
CA ARG A 1040 17.43 -46.36 18.43
C ARG A 1040 16.02 -46.23 17.85
N SER A 1041 15.04 -46.99 18.34
CA SER A 1041 13.63 -46.90 17.93
C SER A 1041 13.05 -45.51 18.17
N PHE A 1042 13.29 -44.94 19.36
CA PHE A 1042 12.86 -43.58 19.66
C PHE A 1042 13.47 -42.56 18.69
N LEU A 1043 14.80 -42.60 18.50
CA LEU A 1043 15.48 -41.66 17.61
C LEU A 1043 15.04 -41.82 16.14
N THR A 1044 14.73 -43.03 15.68
CA THR A 1044 14.18 -43.27 14.34
C THR A 1044 12.81 -42.62 14.17
N VAL A 1045 11.90 -42.80 15.12
CA VAL A 1045 10.56 -42.17 15.07
C VAL A 1045 10.67 -40.65 15.18
N PHE A 1046 11.48 -40.17 16.12
CA PHE A 1046 11.76 -38.76 16.33
C PHE A 1046 12.27 -38.08 15.05
N ARG A 1047 13.18 -38.73 14.33
CA ARG A 1047 13.69 -38.24 13.05
C ARG A 1047 12.64 -38.24 11.95
N LYS A 1048 11.80 -39.27 11.87
CA LYS A 1048 10.71 -39.33 10.88
C LYS A 1048 9.74 -38.15 11.03
N VAL A 1049 9.50 -37.68 12.26
CA VAL A 1049 8.71 -36.48 12.54
C VAL A 1049 9.41 -35.23 12.00
N GLN A 1050 10.71 -35.08 12.21
CA GLN A 1050 11.49 -33.95 11.65
C GLN A 1050 11.45 -33.93 10.12
N ASP A 1051 11.60 -35.08 9.46
CA ASP A 1051 11.52 -35.17 8.00
C ASP A 1051 10.14 -34.76 7.46
N ALA A 1052 9.07 -35.06 8.20
CA ALA A 1052 7.71 -34.63 7.86
C ALA A 1052 7.54 -33.10 7.98
N THR A 1053 8.16 -32.47 8.99
CA THR A 1053 8.17 -31.00 9.14
C THR A 1053 8.93 -30.34 7.99
N ARG A 1054 10.10 -30.87 7.60
CA ARG A 1054 10.86 -30.34 6.45
C ARG A 1054 10.06 -30.42 5.14
N HIS A 1055 9.42 -31.56 4.85
CA HIS A 1055 8.53 -31.68 3.69
C HIS A 1055 7.34 -30.72 3.73
N ARG A 1056 6.85 -30.39 4.93
CA ARG A 1056 5.74 -29.43 5.06
C ARG A 1056 6.18 -28.01 4.69
N LEU A 1057 7.38 -27.58 5.10
CA LEU A 1057 7.93 -26.28 4.68
C LEU A 1057 8.03 -26.14 3.17
N HIS A 1058 8.51 -27.19 2.47
CA HIS A 1058 8.54 -27.20 1.01
C HIS A 1058 7.15 -27.03 0.39
N ARG A 1059 6.12 -27.73 0.90
CA ARG A 1059 4.74 -27.59 0.40
C ARG A 1059 4.13 -26.22 0.68
N LEU A 1060 4.40 -25.65 1.86
CA LEU A 1060 3.92 -24.30 2.20
C LEU A 1060 4.49 -23.25 1.24
N ALA A 1061 5.76 -23.36 0.88
CA ALA A 1061 6.38 -22.49 -0.11
C ALA A 1061 5.81 -22.73 -1.53
N GLU A 1062 5.64 -23.99 -1.92
CA GLU A 1062 5.07 -24.37 -3.23
C GLU A 1062 3.63 -23.86 -3.42
N TRP A 1063 2.81 -23.88 -2.35
CA TRP A 1063 1.44 -23.36 -2.37
C TRP A 1063 1.35 -21.84 -2.22
N GLY A 1064 2.46 -21.17 -1.92
CA GLY A 1064 2.50 -19.72 -1.69
C GLY A 1064 1.93 -19.27 -0.35
N ASP A 1065 1.76 -20.18 0.61
CA ASP A 1065 1.33 -19.86 1.99
C ASP A 1065 2.43 -19.12 2.79
N ILE A 1066 3.69 -19.31 2.39
CA ILE A 1066 4.85 -18.51 2.79
C ILE A 1066 5.61 -18.08 1.53
N SER A 1067 6.27 -16.92 1.54
CA SER A 1067 7.05 -16.45 0.38
C SER A 1067 8.35 -17.25 0.22
N GLY A 1068 8.89 -17.83 1.31
CA GLY A 1068 9.96 -18.81 1.23
C GLY A 1068 10.49 -19.25 2.60
N PHE A 1069 11.43 -20.19 2.60
CA PHE A 1069 12.12 -20.62 3.82
C PHE A 1069 13.57 -21.04 3.58
N VAL A 1070 14.38 -21.01 4.64
CA VAL A 1070 15.74 -21.56 4.67
C VAL A 1070 15.83 -22.63 5.74
N LEU A 1071 16.52 -23.72 5.43
CA LEU A 1071 16.88 -24.77 6.38
C LEU A 1071 18.40 -24.83 6.54
N SER A 1072 18.95 -24.12 7.53
CA SER A 1072 20.37 -24.18 7.86
C SER A 1072 20.63 -25.41 8.72
N TYR A 1073 21.30 -26.42 8.15
CA TYR A 1073 21.41 -27.74 8.75
C TYR A 1073 22.85 -28.13 9.08
N LEU A 1074 23.18 -28.29 10.37
CA LEU A 1074 24.52 -28.70 10.83
C LEU A 1074 24.96 -30.02 10.16
N GLY A 1075 24.04 -30.99 10.09
CA GLY A 1075 24.27 -32.31 9.51
C GLY A 1075 24.20 -32.36 7.98
N GLN A 1076 24.07 -31.23 7.29
CA GLN A 1076 23.97 -31.15 5.83
C GLN A 1076 25.15 -31.85 5.16
N GLU A 1077 24.88 -32.66 4.13
CA GLU A 1077 25.94 -33.27 3.33
C GLU A 1077 26.57 -32.21 2.42
N ASP A 1078 27.88 -32.01 2.56
CA ASP A 1078 28.60 -30.91 1.89
C ASP A 1078 28.49 -30.99 0.36
N GLY A 1079 28.52 -32.20 -0.22
CA GLY A 1079 28.35 -32.43 -1.66
C GLY A 1079 26.93 -32.30 -2.21
N LYS A 1080 25.93 -32.05 -1.34
CA LYS A 1080 24.54 -31.76 -1.74
C LYS A 1080 24.20 -30.26 -1.70
N LEU A 1081 25.17 -29.42 -1.34
CA LEU A 1081 25.03 -27.98 -1.53
C LEU A 1081 25.18 -27.66 -3.02
N PRO A 1082 24.50 -26.61 -3.55
CA PRO A 1082 24.68 -26.15 -4.93
C PRO A 1082 26.16 -26.00 -5.30
N TRP A 1083 26.95 -25.46 -4.37
CA TRP A 1083 28.40 -25.58 -4.30
C TRP A 1083 28.82 -25.47 -2.83
N ALA A 1084 29.99 -26.01 -2.46
CA ALA A 1084 30.48 -25.95 -1.10
C ALA A 1084 31.40 -24.73 -0.92
N PRO A 1085 31.03 -23.73 -0.10
CA PRO A 1085 31.93 -22.61 0.20
C PRO A 1085 33.26 -23.15 0.76
N PRO A 1086 34.42 -22.72 0.25
CA PRO A 1086 35.71 -23.29 0.64
C PRO A 1086 36.05 -23.10 2.12
N GLU A 1087 35.48 -22.07 2.73
CA GLU A 1087 35.55 -21.77 4.17
C GLU A 1087 34.61 -22.61 5.05
N LEU A 1088 33.74 -23.43 4.46
CA LEU A 1088 32.78 -24.26 5.17
C LEU A 1088 33.50 -25.41 5.91
N PRO A 1089 33.47 -25.46 7.26
CA PRO A 1089 34.00 -26.60 8.00
C PRO A 1089 33.24 -27.87 7.63
N LYS A 1090 33.96 -28.96 7.31
CA LYS A 1090 33.35 -30.19 6.79
C LYS A 1090 32.37 -30.80 7.79
N ARG A 1091 31.28 -31.40 7.29
CA ARG A 1091 30.26 -32.08 8.11
C ARG A 1091 30.89 -33.06 9.12
N GLY A 1092 31.85 -33.87 8.67
CA GLY A 1092 32.52 -34.90 9.48
C GLY A 1092 33.30 -34.35 10.67
N GLU A 1093 33.67 -33.07 10.67
CA GLU A 1093 34.46 -32.45 11.74
C GLU A 1093 33.59 -31.96 12.91
N VAL A 1094 32.28 -31.79 12.69
CA VAL A 1094 31.38 -31.11 13.63
C VAL A 1094 30.15 -31.91 14.04
N LYS A 1095 29.65 -32.83 13.19
CA LYS A 1095 28.36 -33.51 13.41
C LYS A 1095 28.33 -34.37 14.69
N ASP A 1096 29.49 -34.91 15.07
CA ASP A 1096 29.63 -35.88 16.16
C ASP A 1096 29.98 -35.24 17.50
N TYR A 1097 30.08 -33.91 17.56
CA TYR A 1097 30.33 -33.22 18.82
C TYR A 1097 29.22 -33.54 19.84
N PRO A 1098 29.55 -33.85 21.11
CA PRO A 1098 28.57 -34.27 22.10
C PRO A 1098 27.55 -33.17 22.42
N THR A 1099 26.34 -33.59 22.81
CA THR A 1099 25.26 -32.66 23.19
C THR A 1099 25.24 -32.36 24.69
N ASP A 1100 26.29 -32.72 25.43
CA ASP A 1100 26.39 -32.43 26.86
C ASP A 1100 26.72 -30.94 27.12
N PHE A 1101 26.55 -30.48 28.36
CA PHE A 1101 26.85 -29.09 28.73
C PHE A 1101 28.27 -28.92 29.31
N ALA A 1102 29.22 -29.75 28.89
CA ALA A 1102 30.63 -29.60 29.29
C ALA A 1102 31.27 -28.33 28.71
N ALA A 1103 32.45 -27.98 29.22
CA ALA A 1103 33.26 -26.88 28.70
C ALA A 1103 33.77 -27.22 27.29
N MET A 1104 33.49 -26.35 26.32
CA MET A 1104 33.88 -26.52 24.92
C MET A 1104 35.30 -25.99 24.66
N LYS A 1105 36.12 -26.72 23.89
CA LYS A 1105 37.42 -26.21 23.43
C LYS A 1105 37.19 -25.10 22.39
N ARG A 1106 38.05 -24.09 22.37
CA ARG A 1106 37.91 -22.93 21.47
C ARG A 1106 37.87 -23.36 19.99
N ALA A 1107 38.76 -24.27 19.60
CA ALA A 1107 38.79 -24.82 18.23
C ALA A 1107 37.49 -25.54 17.83
N ASP A 1108 36.84 -26.27 18.75
CA ASP A 1108 35.59 -26.98 18.44
C ASP A 1108 34.42 -25.98 18.34
N LEU A 1109 34.37 -24.99 19.24
CA LEU A 1109 33.40 -23.90 19.19
C LEU A 1109 33.49 -23.13 17.88
N ASP A 1110 34.70 -22.71 17.51
CA ASP A 1110 34.94 -21.90 16.33
C ASP A 1110 34.53 -22.66 15.06
N ARG A 1111 34.84 -23.97 14.94
CA ARG A 1111 34.40 -24.79 13.79
C ARG A 1111 32.88 -24.94 13.72
N ILE A 1112 32.21 -25.25 14.84
CA ILE A 1112 30.75 -25.47 14.85
C ILE A 1112 30.01 -24.16 14.55
N ALA A 1113 30.42 -23.06 15.18
CA ALA A 1113 29.85 -21.74 14.95
C ALA A 1113 30.11 -21.27 13.52
N LEU A 1114 31.35 -21.41 13.01
CA LEU A 1114 31.69 -21.03 11.64
C LEU A 1114 30.84 -21.79 10.61
N ARG A 1115 30.59 -23.10 10.83
CA ARG A 1115 29.68 -23.84 9.95
C ARG A 1115 28.27 -23.28 9.98
N GLY A 1116 27.73 -22.94 11.15
CA GLY A 1116 26.41 -22.31 11.28
C GLY A 1116 26.34 -20.96 10.58
N GLU A 1117 27.39 -20.15 10.71
CA GLU A 1117 27.52 -18.82 10.08
C GLU A 1117 27.54 -18.94 8.55
N VAL A 1118 28.47 -19.74 8.01
CA VAL A 1118 28.66 -19.92 6.56
C VAL A 1118 27.42 -20.55 5.91
N LEU A 1119 26.86 -21.62 6.49
CA LEU A 1119 25.67 -22.26 5.92
C LEU A 1119 24.47 -21.31 5.92
N THR A 1120 24.23 -20.60 7.02
CA THR A 1120 23.07 -19.70 7.10
C THR A 1120 23.19 -18.55 6.12
N ARG A 1121 24.37 -17.92 6.04
CA ARG A 1121 24.61 -16.82 5.08
C ARG A 1121 24.43 -17.29 3.64
N PHE A 1122 25.07 -18.41 3.29
CA PHE A 1122 25.00 -18.99 1.95
C PHE A 1122 23.58 -19.37 1.55
N LEU A 1123 22.87 -20.11 2.41
CA LEU A 1123 21.53 -20.62 2.10
C LEU A 1123 20.50 -19.49 2.03
N VAL A 1124 20.63 -18.44 2.85
CA VAL A 1124 19.79 -17.24 2.72
C VAL A 1124 20.06 -16.55 1.38
N ALA A 1125 21.31 -16.24 1.06
CA ALA A 1125 21.65 -15.58 -0.21
C ALA A 1125 21.21 -16.38 -1.46
N TYR A 1126 21.25 -17.71 -1.38
CA TYR A 1126 20.90 -18.59 -2.49
C TYR A 1126 19.39 -18.85 -2.60
N HIS A 1127 18.71 -19.20 -1.50
CA HIS A 1127 17.30 -19.61 -1.52
C HIS A 1127 16.30 -18.49 -1.21
N LEU A 1128 16.73 -17.44 -0.53
CA LEU A 1128 15.90 -16.28 -0.16
C LEU A 1128 16.58 -14.97 -0.54
N PRO A 1129 16.88 -14.75 -1.83
CA PRO A 1129 17.56 -13.54 -2.25
C PRO A 1129 16.73 -12.26 -2.12
N ASP A 1130 15.41 -12.40 -1.94
CA ASP A 1130 14.47 -11.31 -1.68
C ASP A 1130 14.55 -10.82 -0.21
N LEU A 1131 15.22 -11.58 0.66
CA LEU A 1131 15.31 -11.35 2.11
C LEU A 1131 16.62 -10.69 2.50
#